data_AF-A0A5N4A469-F1
#
_entry.id   AF-A0A5N4A469-F1
#
_cell.length_a   1.000
_cell.length_b   1.000
_cell.length_c   1.000
_cell.angle_alpha   90.00
_cell.angle_beta   90.00
_cell.angle_gamma   90.00
#
_symmetry.space_group_name_H-M   'P 1'
#
loop_
_entity.id
_entity.type
_entity.pdbx_description
1 polymer ?
#
loop_
_entity_poly.entity_id
_entity_poly.type
_entity_poly.pdbx_seq_one_letter_code
_entity_poly.pdbx_strand_id
1 'polypeptide(L)'
;MALLQELLTLLNNDVEPLPKRLKIADNAFKSCNLPIQHREAVLLDWLTKLTKTNDSDVWDLLLKWLQSVQVQNLNRSDVNYADLRNLNATLCKRLRYPESKAIATECILEIINNRNFQLYFKHNIEEHCKFIAKILLKIKSPELLHKVLTNEQLFTRNMTYGEDFYKNFVSHVLIPLSLSATDDQQLFAEASKLLENVLFTRNFSAFTTFFASGEGEFPKLLFEHLRSTNNAHLYRLVFHAFCKSYAKPNVIYACFAHLVEEAQNSVEILAVLCAVLGECGAQVNAKVDGARFNESFEKIVKLVIDKVAPSKATYALLREVIALDPVLMQKNLTDILRYILLHSSGGVEDEYATFMLLLFEVFAKLHRVSNLLTAMMEVLQTSVEHNLTIPTVVLSFFSQSVVTLPSWQGLDLFKILLTNLDKAVGNLGEGTNHNYLQFISVFLCEFLSSVRIADHAVPANIVENFEKLMLELKDVLRKFGTTLVGVEHRPSLMRLYLNVCFKWGELYMVLAYYSSDVRLKRQLDSDPSACNVTYLHSYLNTAQWRLISQRIANFGEKPCKKIMNSLCVQKLRAMNLFEAEVSSEATTAVAANLMSSIDEQDLLFDNFVLNNIIVPSSGVEIAELLVKTSAASGDFDQLRTIDANIPLVREILRVCFDKLNGAFAKKTRGACATSRMLGRFDKVTFRASEMACELNRADQTLQVNERKISRYLQMIKSVPIPQLDDRSMQEAVLMFLIGLSLDLRCCALQDGDVTKLLESIVIGILQNSAILNRFFEPNVILAIVNNFEAYSDIFTIIMEGVLKNKSRLELFREIVGQFTRNIDNRRYRDCAVILLNYVDKVKTKVAITEKHLHNEYREEICKCLLPFLLKNSLSAEDTLEAYALTLKFYLNSDSKQVLEELLPLLPKYLDALVQVLNPIRGSILLLTVMIHKKATFESIVDDVALKVWDCCNHLTVNDEDHERFVKVVQVTLQMITHETFAKTSSDLVSRCEKAIDHKETIRDEVKMWNAISACDLNSAQTKIWQNNLESLLCRTILTNTEYSDTIFEDIITLQMSFIKNSHFVLSPSLIEVVLITISKLNASYTNFIKSLNLSISLLETLVKHRKTVISDYLPPYLQRYRTVLTHLCARSNTNLKLDPEAVRTLANCAHRFERLTKALQVFDKSMTRIAPYVIADILNQFEKVTLYPNVKIHLGNSVYQLMPMCDEHGVAFLKRILSAASTEMFKIISDNYNKYYKFTGKV
;
A
#
# COMPACT_ATOMS: atom_id res chain seq x y z
N MET A 1 -85.90 -15.47 28.78
CA MET A 1 -86.01 -14.10 29.35
C MET A 1 -85.71 -14.08 30.85
N ALA A 2 -86.52 -14.70 31.73
CA ALA A 2 -86.30 -14.67 33.18
C ALA A 2 -84.90 -15.16 33.64
N LEU A 3 -84.48 -16.35 33.18
CA LEU A 3 -83.14 -16.92 33.48
C LEU A 3 -81.96 -16.08 32.96
N LEU A 4 -82.17 -15.34 31.85
CA LEU A 4 -81.15 -14.44 31.28
C LEU A 4 -81.01 -13.18 32.16
N GLN A 5 -82.14 -12.68 32.67
CA GLN A 5 -82.20 -11.51 33.53
C GLN A 5 -81.58 -11.80 34.90
N GLU A 6 -81.83 -13.00 35.45
CA GLU A 6 -81.19 -13.49 36.68
C GLU A 6 -79.66 -13.62 36.54
N LEU A 7 -79.19 -14.21 35.42
CA LEU A 7 -77.76 -14.31 35.12
C LEU A 7 -77.11 -12.92 35.01
N LEU A 8 -77.76 -11.97 34.34
CA LEU A 8 -77.26 -10.59 34.23
C LEU A 8 -77.30 -9.84 35.57
N THR A 9 -78.28 -10.08 36.44
CA THR A 9 -78.28 -9.48 37.79
C THR A 9 -77.17 -10.03 38.67
N LEU A 10 -76.81 -11.31 38.54
CA LEU A 10 -75.67 -11.93 39.22
C LEU A 10 -74.33 -11.39 38.68
N LEU A 11 -74.20 -11.29 37.36
CA LEU A 11 -72.99 -10.81 36.71
C LEU A 11 -72.74 -9.30 36.90
N ASN A 12 -73.80 -8.50 36.99
CA ASN A 12 -73.71 -7.04 37.26
C ASN A 12 -73.77 -6.70 38.76
N ASN A 13 -73.72 -7.69 39.66
CA ASN A 13 -73.67 -7.44 41.09
C ASN A 13 -72.25 -6.97 41.49
N ASP A 14 -72.09 -5.68 41.77
CA ASP A 14 -70.81 -5.08 42.16
C ASP A 14 -70.34 -5.45 43.57
N VAL A 15 -71.18 -6.13 44.35
CA VAL A 15 -70.82 -6.65 45.68
C VAL A 15 -69.99 -7.93 45.58
N GLU A 16 -70.09 -8.70 44.49
CA GLU A 16 -69.27 -9.89 44.28
C GLU A 16 -67.92 -9.57 43.60
N PRO A 17 -66.80 -10.15 44.06
CA PRO A 17 -65.49 -9.86 43.49
C PRO A 17 -65.37 -10.31 42.03
N LEU A 18 -64.74 -9.49 41.18
CA LEU A 18 -64.61 -9.68 39.73
C LEU A 18 -64.17 -11.10 39.32
N PRO A 19 -63.17 -11.75 39.95
CA PRO A 19 -62.79 -13.13 39.59
C PRO A 19 -63.91 -14.16 39.78
N LYS A 20 -64.79 -14.00 40.78
CA LYS A 20 -65.95 -14.88 40.96
C LYS A 20 -66.97 -14.66 39.85
N ARG A 21 -67.26 -13.41 39.50
CA ARG A 21 -68.17 -13.06 38.39
C ARG A 21 -67.65 -13.57 37.05
N LEU A 22 -66.35 -13.44 36.79
CA LEU A 22 -65.68 -13.99 35.61
C LEU A 22 -65.77 -15.52 35.55
N LYS A 23 -65.62 -16.21 36.69
CA LYS A 23 -65.75 -17.68 36.76
C LYS A 23 -67.20 -18.14 36.55
N ILE A 24 -68.18 -17.41 37.09
CA ILE A 24 -69.62 -17.65 36.84
C ILE A 24 -69.91 -17.46 35.35
N ALA A 25 -69.39 -16.39 34.75
CA ALA A 25 -69.53 -16.13 33.33
C ALA A 25 -68.87 -17.24 32.47
N ASP A 26 -67.66 -17.69 32.81
CA ASP A 26 -66.94 -18.75 32.08
C ASP A 26 -67.68 -20.10 32.14
N ASN A 27 -68.21 -20.45 33.31
CA ASN A 27 -69.02 -21.65 33.49
C ASN A 27 -70.35 -21.56 32.72
N ALA A 28 -70.99 -20.40 32.76
CA ALA A 28 -72.20 -20.12 32.00
C ALA A 28 -71.94 -20.18 30.49
N PHE A 29 -70.79 -19.69 30.03
CA PHE A 29 -70.37 -19.69 28.63
C PHE A 29 -70.09 -21.11 28.10
N LYS A 30 -69.44 -21.97 28.88
CA LYS A 30 -69.08 -23.34 28.48
C LYS A 30 -70.21 -24.36 28.54
N SER A 31 -71.22 -24.13 29.36
CA SER A 31 -72.30 -25.09 29.59
C SER A 31 -73.13 -25.31 28.32
N CYS A 32 -73.37 -26.55 27.91
CA CYS A 32 -74.24 -26.83 26.75
C CYS A 32 -75.73 -26.98 27.14
N ASN A 33 -76.03 -27.00 28.44
CA ASN A 33 -77.33 -27.42 28.99
C ASN A 33 -78.15 -26.26 29.57
N LEU A 34 -77.73 -25.01 29.38
CA LEU A 34 -78.49 -23.83 29.81
C LEU A 34 -79.48 -23.42 28.71
N PRO A 35 -80.80 -23.44 28.94
CA PRO A 35 -81.82 -23.13 27.93
C PRO A 35 -81.99 -21.60 27.79
N ILE A 36 -80.91 -20.89 27.48
CA ILE A 36 -80.88 -19.43 27.32
C ILE A 36 -80.56 -19.11 25.86
N GLN A 37 -81.52 -18.52 25.14
CA GLN A 37 -81.31 -18.00 23.78
C GLN A 37 -80.37 -16.78 23.81
N HIS A 38 -79.48 -16.65 22.81
CA HIS A 38 -78.50 -15.56 22.67
C HIS A 38 -77.53 -15.38 23.84
N ARG A 39 -77.32 -16.42 24.65
CA ARG A 39 -76.48 -16.36 25.85
C ARG A 39 -75.05 -15.91 25.52
N GLU A 40 -74.47 -16.44 24.46
CA GLU A 40 -73.10 -16.18 24.04
C GLU A 40 -72.92 -14.71 23.61
N ALA A 41 -73.87 -14.15 22.87
CA ALA A 41 -73.88 -12.73 22.51
C ALA A 41 -73.96 -11.82 23.75
N VAL A 42 -74.84 -12.14 24.69
CA VAL A 42 -75.05 -11.35 25.91
C VAL A 42 -73.83 -11.43 26.85
N LEU A 43 -73.22 -12.60 26.98
CA LEU A 43 -72.00 -12.77 27.77
C LEU A 43 -70.79 -12.08 27.12
N LEU A 44 -70.67 -12.14 25.79
CA LEU A 44 -69.64 -11.39 25.04
C LEU A 44 -69.85 -9.87 25.14
N ASP A 45 -71.09 -9.38 25.03
CA ASP A 45 -71.42 -7.96 25.22
C ASP A 45 -71.16 -7.50 26.67
N TRP A 46 -71.47 -8.34 27.67
CA TRP A 46 -71.13 -8.07 29.07
C TRP A 46 -69.61 -8.04 29.30
N LEU A 47 -68.87 -9.04 28.81
CA LEU A 47 -67.41 -9.11 28.97
C LEU A 47 -66.74 -7.95 28.24
N THR A 48 -67.18 -7.60 27.04
CA THR A 48 -66.68 -6.42 26.30
C THR A 48 -67.02 -5.10 26.99
N LYS A 49 -68.18 -4.96 27.65
CA LYS A 49 -68.46 -3.78 28.49
C LYS A 49 -67.54 -3.69 29.71
N LEU A 50 -67.14 -4.83 30.29
CA LEU A 50 -66.17 -4.91 31.38
C LEU A 50 -64.72 -4.66 30.94
N THR A 51 -64.36 -4.88 29.68
CA THR A 51 -63.04 -4.49 29.13
C THR A 51 -62.77 -2.96 29.16
N LYS A 52 -63.68 -2.17 29.75
CA LYS A 52 -63.44 -0.78 30.17
C LYS A 52 -62.57 -0.67 31.44
N THR A 53 -62.37 -1.72 32.22
CA THR A 53 -61.37 -1.77 33.29
C THR A 53 -60.06 -2.36 32.75
N ASN A 54 -58.91 -2.00 33.33
CA ASN A 54 -57.57 -2.36 32.82
C ASN A 54 -57.11 -3.76 33.30
N ASP A 55 -58.04 -4.65 33.66
CA ASP A 55 -57.75 -5.94 34.29
C ASP A 55 -57.31 -7.00 33.27
N SER A 56 -56.10 -7.56 33.42
CA SER A 56 -55.56 -8.61 32.55
C SER A 56 -56.47 -9.84 32.47
N ASP A 57 -57.03 -10.25 33.62
CA ASP A 57 -57.88 -11.45 33.74
C ASP A 57 -59.12 -11.41 32.84
N VAL A 58 -59.65 -10.21 32.55
CA VAL A 58 -60.81 -10.02 31.67
C VAL A 58 -60.42 -10.26 30.21
N TRP A 59 -59.21 -9.83 29.82
CA TRP A 59 -58.68 -9.96 28.47
C TRP A 59 -58.21 -11.38 28.18
N ASP A 60 -57.57 -12.04 29.15
CA ASP A 60 -57.19 -13.45 29.06
C ASP A 60 -58.42 -14.34 28.94
N LEU A 61 -59.50 -14.01 29.67
CA LEU A 61 -60.78 -14.71 29.53
C LEU A 61 -61.42 -14.46 28.16
N LEU A 62 -61.39 -13.22 27.66
CA LEU A 62 -61.92 -12.89 26.33
C LEU A 62 -61.17 -13.65 25.22
N LEU A 63 -59.83 -13.67 25.27
CA LEU A 63 -59.01 -14.43 24.32
C LEU A 63 -59.33 -15.92 24.39
N LYS A 64 -59.43 -16.48 25.60
CA LYS A 64 -59.79 -17.88 25.84
C LYS A 64 -61.18 -18.23 25.30
N TRP A 65 -62.15 -17.31 25.39
CA TRP A 65 -63.47 -17.49 24.79
C TRP A 65 -63.41 -17.43 23.27
N LEU A 66 -62.70 -16.47 22.68
CA LEU A 66 -62.53 -16.35 21.23
C LEU A 66 -61.86 -17.60 20.61
N GLN A 67 -60.91 -18.21 21.32
CA GLN A 67 -60.26 -19.47 20.94
C GLN A 67 -61.13 -20.72 21.17
N SER A 68 -62.25 -20.61 21.87
CA SER A 68 -63.07 -21.75 22.23
C SER A 68 -63.89 -22.30 21.06
N VAL A 69 -64.11 -23.62 21.06
CA VAL A 69 -64.94 -24.31 20.06
C VAL A 69 -66.37 -23.76 20.03
N GLN A 70 -66.86 -23.26 21.18
CA GLN A 70 -68.17 -22.62 21.31
C GLN A 70 -68.28 -21.37 20.43
N VAL A 71 -67.25 -20.52 20.38
CA VAL A 71 -67.24 -19.29 19.54
C VAL A 71 -67.02 -19.59 18.07
N GLN A 72 -66.22 -20.61 17.76
CA GLN A 72 -65.95 -21.03 16.38
C GLN A 72 -67.20 -21.60 15.69
N ASN A 73 -68.15 -22.16 16.47
CA ASN A 73 -69.38 -22.79 15.97
C ASN A 73 -70.65 -21.95 16.13
N LEU A 74 -70.56 -20.68 16.54
CA LEU A 74 -71.72 -19.79 16.69
C LEU A 74 -72.48 -19.66 15.36
N ASN A 75 -73.81 -19.75 15.37
CA ASN A 75 -74.62 -19.50 14.17
C ASN A 75 -75.27 -18.11 14.22
N ARG A 76 -75.89 -17.68 13.11
CA ARG A 76 -76.63 -16.39 13.04
C ARG A 76 -77.78 -16.28 14.04
N SER A 77 -78.27 -17.41 14.55
CA SER A 77 -79.26 -17.48 15.63
C SER A 77 -78.69 -17.11 16.99
N ASP A 78 -77.36 -17.08 17.16
CA ASP A 78 -76.72 -17.01 18.48
C ASP A 78 -76.08 -15.63 18.70
N VAL A 79 -75.55 -14.98 17.65
CA VAL A 79 -74.97 -13.62 17.68
C VAL A 79 -75.44 -12.79 16.48
N ASN A 80 -75.90 -11.57 16.71
CA ASN A 80 -76.39 -10.67 15.66
C ASN A 80 -75.28 -9.70 15.15
N TYR A 81 -75.53 -9.01 14.04
CA TYR A 81 -74.56 -8.08 13.45
C TYR A 81 -74.25 -6.82 14.29
N ALA A 82 -75.17 -6.39 15.16
CA ALA A 82 -74.95 -5.26 16.06
C ALA A 82 -73.95 -5.61 17.18
N ASP A 83 -74.02 -6.83 17.69
CA ASP A 83 -73.12 -7.35 18.73
C ASP A 83 -71.68 -7.46 18.19
N LEU A 84 -71.51 -7.97 16.96
CA LEU A 84 -70.21 -8.04 16.28
C LEU A 84 -69.61 -6.64 16.04
N ARG A 85 -70.45 -5.65 15.69
CA ARG A 85 -70.02 -4.26 15.51
C ARG A 85 -69.53 -3.64 16.81
N ASN A 86 -70.22 -3.89 17.92
CA ASN A 86 -69.86 -3.38 19.26
C ASN A 86 -68.54 -3.99 19.76
N LEU A 87 -68.33 -5.29 19.53
CA LEU A 87 -67.07 -5.97 19.81
C LEU A 87 -65.90 -5.33 19.04
N ASN A 88 -66.05 -5.15 17.72
CA ASN A 88 -65.03 -4.49 16.88
C ASN A 88 -64.71 -3.06 17.34
N ALA A 89 -65.74 -2.27 17.66
CA ALA A 89 -65.57 -0.89 18.14
C ALA A 89 -64.82 -0.83 19.48
N THR A 90 -65.06 -1.80 20.37
CA THR A 90 -64.43 -1.88 21.70
C THR A 90 -62.96 -2.28 21.60
N LEU A 91 -62.64 -3.31 20.82
CA LEU A 91 -61.26 -3.72 20.54
C LEU A 91 -60.44 -2.59 19.90
N CYS A 92 -61.03 -1.91 18.91
CA CYS A 92 -60.41 -0.74 18.28
C CYS A 92 -60.11 0.41 19.26
N LYS A 93 -60.98 0.67 20.26
CA LYS A 93 -60.74 1.73 21.26
C LYS A 93 -59.53 1.40 22.16
N ARG A 94 -59.29 0.12 22.41
CA ARG A 94 -58.26 -0.37 23.36
C ARG A 94 -56.87 -0.54 22.77
N LEU A 95 -56.73 -0.64 21.44
CA LEU A 95 -55.45 -0.49 20.72
C LEU A 95 -54.70 0.83 21.02
N ARG A 96 -55.32 1.79 21.73
CA ARG A 96 -54.70 3.02 22.22
C ARG A 96 -53.75 2.81 23.41
N TYR A 97 -53.97 1.81 24.26
CA TYR A 97 -53.24 1.62 25.51
C TYR A 97 -52.08 0.61 25.33
N PRO A 98 -50.83 0.94 25.68
CA PRO A 98 -49.66 0.07 25.42
C PRO A 98 -49.75 -1.32 26.05
N GLU A 99 -50.22 -1.40 27.29
CA GLU A 99 -50.22 -2.61 28.14
C GLU A 99 -51.10 -3.75 27.60
N SER A 100 -52.12 -3.44 26.78
CA SER A 100 -53.07 -4.43 26.24
C SER A 100 -52.89 -4.68 24.73
N LYS A 101 -51.87 -4.11 24.08
CA LYS A 101 -51.70 -4.19 22.62
C LYS A 101 -51.47 -5.60 22.09
N ALA A 102 -50.69 -6.44 22.78
CA ALA A 102 -50.39 -7.79 22.33
C ALA A 102 -51.65 -8.68 22.38
N ILE A 103 -52.30 -8.77 23.55
CA ILE A 103 -53.52 -9.56 23.75
C ILE A 103 -54.66 -9.04 22.87
N ALA A 104 -54.81 -7.72 22.72
CA ALA A 104 -55.81 -7.15 21.82
C ALA A 104 -55.54 -7.51 20.35
N THR A 105 -54.26 -7.56 19.92
CA THR A 105 -53.90 -8.00 18.56
C THR A 105 -54.23 -9.47 18.35
N GLU A 106 -53.97 -10.34 19.33
CA GLU A 106 -54.35 -11.76 19.27
C GLU A 106 -55.87 -11.95 19.22
N CYS A 107 -56.63 -11.22 20.03
CA CYS A 107 -58.10 -11.22 19.97
C CYS A 107 -58.61 -10.79 18.58
N ILE A 108 -57.97 -9.79 17.97
CA ILE A 108 -58.31 -9.31 16.62
C ILE A 108 -58.01 -10.38 15.57
N LEU A 109 -56.88 -11.07 15.67
CA LEU A 109 -56.53 -12.16 14.74
C LEU A 109 -57.52 -13.33 14.83
N GLU A 110 -57.94 -13.72 16.04
CA GLU A 110 -58.97 -14.75 16.23
C GLU A 110 -60.32 -14.34 15.63
N ILE A 111 -60.69 -13.07 15.76
CA ILE A 111 -61.91 -12.54 15.13
C ILE A 111 -61.81 -12.57 13.60
N ILE A 112 -60.67 -12.15 13.05
CA ILE A 112 -60.44 -12.22 11.61
C ILE A 112 -60.46 -13.68 11.14
N ASN A 113 -59.91 -14.63 11.89
CA ASN A 113 -59.89 -16.04 11.50
C ASN A 113 -61.24 -16.76 11.63
N ASN A 114 -62.20 -16.19 12.36
CA ASN A 114 -63.48 -16.82 12.61
C ASN A 114 -64.42 -16.77 11.39
N ARG A 115 -64.96 -17.94 11.00
CA ARG A 115 -65.82 -18.13 9.84
C ARG A 115 -67.06 -17.24 9.83
N ASN A 116 -67.67 -16.99 10.98
CA ASN A 116 -68.91 -16.19 11.07
C ASN A 116 -68.64 -14.70 10.94
N PHE A 117 -67.53 -14.23 11.50
CA PHE A 117 -67.07 -12.86 11.33
C PHE A 117 -66.67 -12.60 9.87
N GLN A 118 -66.04 -13.58 9.22
CA GLN A 118 -65.77 -13.51 7.77
C GLN A 118 -67.06 -13.37 6.94
N LEU A 119 -68.15 -14.03 7.33
CA LEU A 119 -69.47 -13.84 6.70
C LEU A 119 -70.07 -12.45 6.97
N TYR A 120 -69.89 -11.90 8.19
CA TYR A 120 -70.33 -10.53 8.51
C TYR A 120 -69.57 -9.48 7.69
N PHE A 121 -68.25 -9.57 7.66
CA PHE A 121 -67.38 -8.67 6.93
C PHE A 121 -67.62 -8.75 5.41
N LYS A 122 -67.99 -9.93 4.88
CA LYS A 122 -68.43 -10.09 3.49
C LYS A 122 -69.63 -9.20 3.14
N HIS A 123 -70.57 -9.03 4.07
CA HIS A 123 -71.76 -8.19 3.86
C HIS A 123 -71.56 -6.72 4.27
N ASN A 124 -70.44 -6.37 4.94
CA ASN A 124 -70.13 -5.02 5.44
C ASN A 124 -68.66 -4.65 5.16
N ILE A 125 -68.30 -4.62 3.87
CA ILE A 125 -66.91 -4.46 3.42
C ILE A 125 -66.31 -3.11 3.85
N GLU A 126 -67.10 -2.04 3.84
CA GLU A 126 -66.66 -0.70 4.28
C GLU A 126 -66.23 -0.69 5.75
N GLU A 127 -67.03 -1.30 6.64
CA GLU A 127 -66.71 -1.39 8.06
C GLU A 127 -65.47 -2.27 8.30
N HIS A 128 -65.28 -3.34 7.51
CA HIS A 128 -64.05 -4.15 7.54
C HIS A 128 -62.82 -3.34 7.13
N CYS A 129 -62.89 -2.61 6.01
CA CYS A 129 -61.77 -1.78 5.55
C CYS A 129 -61.42 -0.67 6.58
N LYS A 130 -62.42 -0.02 7.17
CA LYS A 130 -62.22 0.96 8.26
C LYS A 130 -61.64 0.32 9.52
N PHE A 131 -62.00 -0.92 9.81
CA PHE A 131 -61.46 -1.68 10.94
C PHE A 131 -59.97 -1.99 10.73
N ILE A 132 -59.59 -2.53 9.57
CA ILE A 132 -58.18 -2.79 9.21
C ILE A 132 -57.36 -1.49 9.20
N ALA A 133 -57.87 -0.43 8.61
CA ALA A 133 -57.23 0.89 8.62
C ALA A 133 -56.89 1.38 10.03
N LYS A 134 -57.83 1.24 10.97
CA LYS A 134 -57.62 1.62 12.39
C LYS A 134 -56.60 0.75 13.09
N ILE A 135 -56.47 -0.53 12.70
CA ILE A 135 -55.47 -1.45 13.24
C ILE A 135 -54.08 -1.02 12.78
N LEU A 136 -53.89 -0.82 11.48
CA LEU A 136 -52.61 -0.43 10.87
C LEU A 136 -52.09 0.90 11.43
N LEU A 137 -52.96 1.88 11.68
CA LEU A 137 -52.55 3.18 12.26
C LEU A 137 -52.22 3.13 13.76
N LYS A 138 -52.72 2.13 14.50
CA LYS A 138 -52.59 2.10 15.98
C LYS A 138 -51.52 1.14 16.49
N ILE A 139 -51.23 0.08 15.75
CA ILE A 139 -50.13 -0.83 16.08
C ILE A 139 -48.82 -0.18 15.64
N LYS A 140 -47.91 0.05 16.58
CA LYS A 140 -46.56 0.58 16.32
C LYS A 140 -45.45 -0.47 16.46
N SER A 141 -45.79 -1.66 16.97
CA SER A 141 -44.82 -2.75 17.12
C SER A 141 -44.68 -3.47 15.77
N PRO A 142 -43.45 -3.58 15.22
CA PRO A 142 -43.23 -4.23 13.93
C PRO A 142 -43.56 -5.72 13.97
N GLU A 143 -43.28 -6.42 15.07
CA GLU A 143 -43.61 -7.84 15.24
C GLU A 143 -45.13 -8.10 15.18
N LEU A 144 -45.91 -7.25 15.83
CA LEU A 144 -47.37 -7.36 15.84
C LEU A 144 -47.97 -7.00 14.48
N LEU A 145 -47.44 -5.97 13.80
CA LEU A 145 -47.84 -5.63 12.44
C LEU A 145 -47.52 -6.76 11.46
N HIS A 146 -46.36 -7.39 11.57
CA HIS A 146 -45.98 -8.53 10.74
C HIS A 146 -46.95 -9.70 10.92
N LYS A 147 -47.32 -10.04 12.17
CA LYS A 147 -48.35 -11.06 12.45
C LYS A 147 -49.72 -10.72 11.83
N VAL A 148 -50.09 -9.45 11.80
CA VAL A 148 -51.33 -8.99 11.15
C VAL A 148 -51.21 -9.15 9.63
N LEU A 149 -50.18 -8.59 9.00
CA LEU A 149 -50.03 -8.60 7.54
C LEU A 149 -49.86 -9.99 6.92
N THR A 150 -49.28 -10.94 7.66
CA THR A 150 -49.10 -12.33 7.21
C THR A 150 -50.36 -13.20 7.33
N ASN A 151 -51.44 -12.69 7.94
CA ASN A 151 -52.67 -13.46 8.08
C ASN A 151 -53.45 -13.57 6.75
N GLU A 152 -53.61 -14.79 6.23
CA GLU A 152 -54.34 -15.07 4.99
C GLU A 152 -55.84 -14.75 5.03
N GLN A 153 -56.44 -14.70 6.22
CA GLN A 153 -57.87 -14.43 6.40
C GLN A 153 -58.20 -12.93 6.43
N LEU A 154 -57.19 -12.05 6.33
CA LEU A 154 -57.36 -10.60 6.43
C LEU A 154 -58.24 -10.03 5.31
N PHE A 155 -58.09 -10.57 4.11
CA PHE A 155 -58.99 -10.33 2.97
C PHE A 155 -59.25 -11.63 2.23
N THR A 156 -60.34 -12.33 2.57
CA THR A 156 -60.68 -13.59 1.93
C THR A 156 -61.18 -13.41 0.50
N ARG A 157 -61.00 -14.47 -0.32
CA ARG A 157 -61.44 -14.49 -1.72
C ARG A 157 -62.89 -14.06 -1.90
N ASN A 158 -63.78 -14.40 -0.97
CA ASN A 158 -65.21 -14.06 -1.06
C ASN A 158 -65.52 -12.58 -0.78
N MET A 159 -64.67 -11.87 -0.04
CA MET A 159 -64.80 -10.42 0.19
C MET A 159 -64.38 -9.61 -1.02
N THR A 160 -63.31 -10.05 -1.69
CA THR A 160 -62.76 -9.36 -2.87
C THR A 160 -63.70 -9.37 -4.08
N TYR A 161 -64.75 -10.22 -4.09
CA TYR A 161 -65.81 -10.22 -5.12
C TYR A 161 -67.01 -9.33 -4.79
N GLY A 162 -67.03 -8.71 -3.61
CA GLY A 162 -68.14 -7.84 -3.23
C GLY A 162 -68.17 -6.56 -4.06
N GLU A 163 -69.38 -6.12 -4.40
CA GLU A 163 -69.60 -4.78 -4.95
C GLU A 163 -68.97 -3.74 -4.02
N ASP A 164 -68.31 -2.72 -4.57
CA ASP A 164 -67.58 -1.67 -3.85
C ASP A 164 -66.33 -2.08 -3.04
N PHE A 165 -65.84 -3.33 -3.13
CA PHE A 165 -64.63 -3.72 -2.37
C PHE A 165 -63.43 -2.81 -2.67
N TYR A 166 -63.07 -2.65 -3.94
CA TYR A 166 -61.91 -1.88 -4.34
C TYR A 166 -62.02 -0.39 -3.94
N LYS A 167 -63.22 0.19 -4.04
CA LYS A 167 -63.50 1.56 -3.62
C LYS A 167 -63.24 1.75 -2.13
N ASN A 168 -63.72 0.84 -1.30
CA ASN A 168 -63.53 0.88 0.16
C ASN A 168 -62.08 0.57 0.57
N PHE A 169 -61.41 -0.35 -0.13
CA PHE A 169 -60.02 -0.69 0.15
C PHE A 169 -59.09 0.48 -0.17
N VAL A 170 -59.21 1.08 -1.36
CA VAL A 170 -58.36 2.20 -1.78
C VAL A 170 -58.59 3.42 -0.87
N SER A 171 -59.85 3.75 -0.56
CA SER A 171 -60.18 4.93 0.24
C SER A 171 -59.80 4.83 1.73
N HIS A 172 -59.74 3.62 2.30
CA HIS A 172 -59.52 3.46 3.74
C HIS A 172 -58.22 2.74 4.12
N VAL A 173 -57.75 1.75 3.36
CA VAL A 173 -56.65 0.85 3.79
C VAL A 173 -55.31 1.26 3.21
N LEU A 174 -55.28 1.77 1.98
CA LEU A 174 -54.04 1.95 1.21
C LEU A 174 -53.05 2.94 1.88
N ILE A 175 -53.52 4.10 2.33
CA ILE A 175 -52.70 5.10 3.03
C ILE A 175 -52.18 4.55 4.38
N PRO A 176 -53.03 4.05 5.31
CA PRO A 176 -52.57 3.40 6.52
C PRO A 176 -51.53 2.31 6.31
N LEU A 177 -51.71 1.48 5.27
CA LEU A 177 -50.78 0.42 4.95
C LEU A 177 -49.41 0.99 4.56
N SER A 178 -49.38 2.01 3.69
CA SER A 178 -48.14 2.67 3.30
C SER A 178 -47.40 3.30 4.48
N LEU A 179 -48.11 3.94 5.41
CA LEU A 179 -47.53 4.57 6.60
C LEU A 179 -47.01 3.55 7.62
N SER A 180 -47.67 2.39 7.73
CA SER A 180 -47.25 1.32 8.66
C SER A 180 -45.97 0.60 8.24
N ALA A 181 -45.55 0.77 6.97
CA ALA A 181 -44.46 0.03 6.34
C ALA A 181 -43.31 0.93 5.83
N THR A 182 -43.24 2.21 6.25
CA THR A 182 -42.25 3.16 5.71
C THR A 182 -40.81 2.84 6.10
N ASP A 183 -40.60 2.45 7.36
CA ASP A 183 -39.25 2.44 7.97
C ASP A 183 -38.66 1.02 8.09
N ASP A 184 -39.45 -0.03 7.82
CA ASP A 184 -39.07 -1.44 8.00
C ASP A 184 -39.21 -2.23 6.69
N GLN A 185 -38.10 -2.79 6.21
CA GLN A 185 -38.04 -3.55 4.95
C GLN A 185 -38.86 -4.85 4.98
N GLN A 186 -38.96 -5.52 6.14
CA GLN A 186 -39.74 -6.76 6.27
C GLN A 186 -41.24 -6.45 6.20
N LEU A 187 -41.68 -5.40 6.90
CA LEU A 187 -43.07 -4.94 6.80
C LEU A 187 -43.41 -4.44 5.41
N PHE A 188 -42.49 -3.76 4.74
CA PHE A 188 -42.68 -3.32 3.35
C PHE A 188 -42.89 -4.50 2.41
N ALA A 189 -42.11 -5.57 2.55
CA ALA A 189 -42.27 -6.78 1.74
C ALA A 189 -43.65 -7.45 1.95
N GLU A 190 -44.09 -7.59 3.20
CA GLU A 190 -45.39 -8.19 3.51
C GLU A 190 -46.57 -7.30 3.08
N ALA A 191 -46.47 -5.98 3.27
CA ALA A 191 -47.45 -5.03 2.76
C ALA A 191 -47.54 -5.08 1.22
N SER A 192 -46.40 -5.20 0.53
CA SER A 192 -46.36 -5.37 -0.92
C SER A 192 -47.02 -6.67 -1.37
N LYS A 193 -46.76 -7.78 -0.67
CA LYS A 193 -47.36 -9.10 -0.95
C LYS A 193 -48.88 -9.10 -0.73
N LEU A 194 -49.35 -8.36 0.27
CA LEU A 194 -50.78 -8.15 0.50
C LEU A 194 -51.42 -7.43 -0.70
N LEU A 195 -50.80 -6.35 -1.20
CA LEU A 195 -51.30 -5.62 -2.37
C LEU A 195 -51.26 -6.45 -3.65
N GLU A 196 -50.21 -7.25 -3.84
CA GLU A 196 -50.12 -8.21 -4.95
C GLU A 196 -51.34 -9.13 -4.95
N ASN A 197 -51.60 -9.82 -3.83
CA ASN A 197 -52.70 -10.78 -3.71
C ASN A 197 -54.10 -10.16 -3.81
N VAL A 198 -54.29 -8.96 -3.26
CA VAL A 198 -55.60 -8.32 -3.13
C VAL A 198 -55.96 -7.45 -4.35
N LEU A 199 -55.01 -6.66 -4.85
CA LEU A 199 -55.29 -5.66 -5.90
C LEU A 199 -54.87 -6.12 -7.30
N PHE A 200 -53.78 -6.87 -7.46
CA PHE A 200 -53.16 -7.02 -8.78
C PHE A 200 -53.32 -8.41 -9.39
N THR A 201 -53.12 -9.51 -8.64
CA THR A 201 -53.15 -10.88 -9.17
C THR A 201 -54.42 -11.21 -9.98
N ARG A 202 -55.55 -10.56 -9.68
CA ARG A 202 -56.85 -10.82 -10.32
C ARG A 202 -57.33 -9.76 -11.30
N ASN A 203 -56.66 -8.60 -11.36
CA ASN A 203 -57.09 -7.46 -12.17
C ASN A 203 -56.21 -7.25 -13.41
N PHE A 204 -55.44 -8.26 -13.82
CA PHE A 204 -54.56 -8.16 -14.99
C PHE A 204 -55.29 -7.71 -16.27
N SER A 205 -56.48 -8.27 -16.55
CA SER A 205 -57.31 -7.87 -17.70
C SER A 205 -57.82 -6.43 -17.59
N ALA A 206 -58.18 -5.98 -16.39
CA ALA A 206 -58.64 -4.61 -16.16
C ALA A 206 -57.52 -3.58 -16.40
N PHE A 207 -56.30 -3.84 -15.89
CA PHE A 207 -55.16 -2.96 -16.13
C PHE A 207 -54.71 -2.97 -17.60
N THR A 208 -54.67 -4.14 -18.25
CA THR A 208 -54.31 -4.21 -19.68
C THR A 208 -55.34 -3.51 -20.58
N THR A 209 -56.64 -3.62 -20.28
CA THR A 209 -57.70 -2.89 -20.99
C THR A 209 -57.59 -1.39 -20.73
N PHE A 210 -57.36 -0.99 -19.47
CA PHE A 210 -57.18 0.42 -19.11
C PHE A 210 -56.03 1.09 -19.86
N PHE A 211 -54.88 0.44 -19.97
CA PHE A 211 -53.75 0.99 -20.72
C PHE A 211 -53.96 1.00 -22.24
N ALA A 212 -54.87 0.16 -22.78
CA ALA A 212 -55.14 0.09 -24.21
C ALA A 212 -56.25 1.04 -24.68
N SER A 213 -57.37 1.14 -23.95
CA SER A 213 -58.56 1.91 -24.33
C SER A 213 -58.97 2.99 -23.33
N GLY A 214 -58.30 3.08 -22.17
CA GLY A 214 -58.73 3.95 -21.07
C GLY A 214 -59.98 3.45 -20.35
N GLU A 215 -60.42 2.22 -20.60
CA GLU A 215 -61.60 1.62 -19.95
C GLU A 215 -61.20 0.72 -18.77
N GLY A 216 -61.89 0.87 -17.65
CA GLY A 216 -61.63 0.12 -16.42
C GLY A 216 -61.86 0.97 -15.17
N GLU A 217 -62.91 0.67 -14.40
CA GLU A 217 -63.32 1.46 -13.24
C GLU A 217 -62.31 1.40 -12.09
N PHE A 218 -61.74 0.22 -11.81
CA PHE A 218 -60.79 0.06 -10.70
C PHE A 218 -59.44 0.74 -10.94
N PRO A 219 -58.73 0.55 -12.08
CA PRO A 219 -57.49 1.27 -12.36
C PRO A 219 -57.66 2.79 -12.28
N LYS A 220 -58.77 3.35 -12.82
CA LYS A 220 -59.10 4.78 -12.71
C LYS A 220 -59.17 5.23 -11.25
N LEU A 221 -59.93 4.51 -10.44
CA LEU A 221 -60.11 4.81 -9.02
C LEU A 221 -58.76 4.79 -8.25
N LEU A 222 -57.89 3.83 -8.56
CA LEU A 222 -56.57 3.71 -7.92
C LEU A 222 -55.65 4.89 -8.29
N PHE A 223 -55.54 5.22 -9.58
CA PHE A 223 -54.66 6.31 -10.03
C PHE A 223 -55.18 7.69 -9.60
N GLU A 224 -56.51 7.93 -9.61
CA GLU A 224 -57.10 9.15 -9.06
C GLU A 224 -56.79 9.32 -7.57
N HIS A 225 -56.83 8.23 -6.81
CA HIS A 225 -56.46 8.28 -5.39
C HIS A 225 -54.97 8.60 -5.18
N LEU A 226 -54.07 8.00 -5.96
CA LEU A 226 -52.64 8.33 -5.95
C LEU A 226 -52.38 9.80 -6.29
N ARG A 227 -53.09 10.34 -7.30
CA ARG A 227 -53.01 11.76 -7.67
C ARG A 227 -53.42 12.67 -6.51
N SER A 228 -54.54 12.35 -5.85
CA SER A 228 -55.09 13.17 -4.77
C SER A 228 -54.22 13.20 -3.51
N THR A 229 -53.45 12.14 -3.26
CA THR A 229 -52.67 11.97 -2.01
C THR A 229 -51.25 12.50 -2.10
N ASN A 230 -50.63 12.46 -3.29
CA ASN A 230 -49.27 12.97 -3.57
C ASN A 230 -48.21 12.50 -2.55
N ASN A 231 -48.22 11.22 -2.17
CA ASN A 231 -47.33 10.65 -1.14
C ASN A 231 -46.32 9.66 -1.73
N ALA A 232 -45.02 9.95 -1.64
CA ALA A 232 -43.96 9.13 -2.23
C ALA A 232 -43.93 7.67 -1.72
N HIS A 233 -44.20 7.43 -0.43
CA HIS A 233 -44.21 6.07 0.12
C HIS A 233 -45.37 5.23 -0.43
N LEU A 234 -46.53 5.86 -0.65
CA LEU A 234 -47.69 5.22 -1.24
C LEU A 234 -47.40 4.80 -2.69
N TYR A 235 -46.81 5.70 -3.49
CA TYR A 235 -46.36 5.39 -4.85
C TYR A 235 -45.34 4.25 -4.86
N ARG A 236 -44.38 4.25 -3.92
CA ARG A 236 -43.40 3.15 -3.76
C ARG A 236 -44.09 1.81 -3.59
N LEU A 237 -44.97 1.72 -2.58
CA LEU A 237 -45.59 0.46 -2.17
C LEU A 237 -46.49 -0.10 -3.28
N VAL A 238 -47.33 0.77 -3.87
CA VAL A 238 -48.26 0.37 -4.93
C VAL A 238 -47.51 -0.07 -6.18
N PHE A 239 -46.49 0.68 -6.60
CA PHE A 239 -45.74 0.35 -7.80
C PHE A 239 -44.83 -0.88 -7.62
N HIS A 240 -44.23 -1.06 -6.44
CA HIS A 240 -43.45 -2.26 -6.12
C HIS A 240 -44.34 -3.51 -6.15
N ALA A 241 -45.52 -3.45 -5.52
CA ALA A 241 -46.49 -4.54 -5.58
C ALA A 241 -46.98 -4.83 -7.01
N PHE A 242 -47.21 -3.79 -7.82
CA PHE A 242 -47.56 -3.94 -9.23
C PHE A 242 -46.47 -4.67 -10.02
N CYS A 243 -45.20 -4.28 -9.85
CA CYS A 243 -44.06 -4.90 -10.52
C CYS A 243 -43.86 -6.36 -10.12
N LYS A 244 -44.07 -6.71 -8.84
CA LYS A 244 -44.03 -8.11 -8.37
C LYS A 244 -45.16 -8.96 -8.95
N SER A 245 -46.35 -8.37 -9.10
CA SER A 245 -47.55 -9.06 -9.58
C SER A 245 -47.51 -9.39 -11.08
N TYR A 246 -46.86 -8.54 -11.88
CA TYR A 246 -46.88 -8.65 -13.34
C TYR A 246 -45.48 -8.76 -13.92
N ALA A 247 -45.13 -9.94 -14.41
CA ALA A 247 -43.81 -10.18 -15.01
C ALA A 247 -43.65 -9.62 -16.44
N LYS A 248 -44.72 -9.15 -17.10
CA LYS A 248 -44.68 -8.68 -18.49
C LYS A 248 -44.13 -7.25 -18.57
N PRO A 249 -42.98 -7.01 -19.24
CA PRO A 249 -42.39 -5.67 -19.36
C PRO A 249 -43.35 -4.61 -19.92
N ASN A 250 -44.25 -5.00 -20.85
CA ASN A 250 -45.21 -4.08 -21.48
C ASN A 250 -46.17 -3.45 -20.47
N VAL A 251 -46.62 -4.23 -19.49
CA VAL A 251 -47.59 -3.80 -18.50
C VAL A 251 -46.91 -2.97 -17.41
N ILE A 252 -45.68 -3.35 -17.02
CA ILE A 252 -44.84 -2.54 -16.11
C ILE A 252 -44.53 -1.18 -16.74
N TYR A 253 -44.16 -1.16 -18.03
CA TYR A 253 -43.90 0.08 -18.75
C TYR A 253 -45.13 1.00 -18.80
N ALA A 254 -46.29 0.48 -19.20
CA ALA A 254 -47.51 1.26 -19.29
C ALA A 254 -47.91 1.87 -17.93
N CYS A 255 -47.76 1.09 -16.85
CA CYS A 255 -47.99 1.59 -15.49
C CYS A 255 -46.98 2.67 -15.09
N PHE A 256 -45.69 2.45 -15.35
CA PHE A 256 -44.65 3.44 -15.07
C PHE A 256 -44.89 4.75 -15.83
N ALA A 257 -45.18 4.67 -17.13
CA ALA A 257 -45.47 5.84 -17.96
C ALA A 257 -46.66 6.64 -17.43
N HIS A 258 -47.75 5.96 -17.07
CA HIS A 258 -48.91 6.60 -16.47
C HIS A 258 -48.57 7.26 -15.12
N LEU A 259 -47.86 6.56 -14.21
CA LEU A 259 -47.47 7.12 -12.91
C LEU A 259 -46.54 8.33 -13.03
N VAL A 260 -45.67 8.36 -14.05
CA VAL A 260 -44.82 9.52 -14.35
C VAL A 260 -45.65 10.71 -14.80
N GLU A 261 -46.70 10.50 -15.60
CA GLU A 261 -47.63 11.56 -16.01
C GLU A 261 -48.44 12.10 -14.83
N GLU A 262 -48.79 11.26 -13.86
CA GLU A 262 -49.43 11.66 -12.61
C GLU A 262 -48.51 12.49 -11.70
N ALA A 263 -47.22 12.13 -11.67
CA ALA A 263 -46.24 12.64 -10.70
C ALA A 263 -45.38 13.81 -11.19
N GLN A 264 -45.72 14.45 -12.33
CA GLN A 264 -44.90 15.49 -12.98
C GLN A 264 -44.43 16.61 -12.03
N ASN A 265 -45.24 16.94 -11.03
CA ASN A 265 -44.95 18.02 -10.08
C ASN A 265 -44.00 17.64 -8.93
N SER A 266 -43.81 16.34 -8.62
CA SER A 266 -43.03 15.89 -7.45
C SER A 266 -41.79 15.07 -7.83
N VAL A 267 -40.59 15.66 -7.64
CA VAL A 267 -39.31 14.99 -7.92
C VAL A 267 -39.06 13.79 -6.99
N GLU A 268 -39.54 13.86 -5.76
CA GLU A 268 -39.43 12.78 -4.78
C GLU A 268 -40.19 11.52 -5.22
N ILE A 269 -41.40 11.68 -5.77
CA ILE A 269 -42.18 10.56 -6.29
C ILE A 269 -41.48 9.94 -7.50
N LEU A 270 -40.98 10.77 -8.42
CA LEU A 270 -40.26 10.30 -9.60
C LEU A 270 -38.99 9.51 -9.21
N ALA A 271 -38.25 9.97 -8.19
CA ALA A 271 -37.06 9.28 -7.68
C ALA A 271 -37.41 7.88 -7.16
N VAL A 272 -38.48 7.80 -6.37
CA VAL A 272 -38.98 6.54 -5.80
C VAL A 272 -39.45 5.57 -6.88
N LEU A 273 -40.17 6.05 -7.90
CA LEU A 273 -40.61 5.20 -9.02
C LEU A 273 -39.41 4.61 -9.78
N CYS A 274 -38.34 5.38 -9.97
CA CYS A 274 -37.10 4.90 -10.58
C CYS A 274 -36.41 3.84 -9.71
N ALA A 275 -36.29 4.08 -8.40
CA ALA A 275 -35.69 3.12 -7.47
C ALA A 275 -36.40 1.76 -7.50
N VAL A 276 -37.74 1.76 -7.52
CA VAL A 276 -38.55 0.51 -7.58
C VAL A 276 -38.30 -0.29 -8.86
N LEU A 277 -38.13 0.38 -10.01
CA LEU A 277 -37.77 -0.32 -11.26
C LEU A 277 -36.44 -1.07 -11.13
N GLY A 278 -35.47 -0.47 -10.42
CA GLY A 278 -34.16 -1.06 -10.16
C GLY A 278 -34.25 -2.25 -9.22
N GLU A 279 -34.95 -2.08 -8.09
CA GLU A 279 -35.21 -3.16 -7.12
C GLU A 279 -35.93 -4.37 -7.74
N CYS A 280 -36.85 -4.13 -8.67
CA CYS A 280 -37.63 -5.19 -9.33
C CYS A 280 -36.92 -5.85 -10.52
N GLY A 281 -35.74 -5.38 -10.91
CA GLY A 281 -34.98 -5.93 -12.03
C GLY A 281 -35.69 -5.81 -13.38
N ALA A 282 -36.48 -4.76 -13.58
CA ALA A 282 -37.23 -4.56 -14.81
C ALA A 282 -36.28 -4.45 -16.02
N GLN A 283 -36.61 -5.14 -17.12
CA GLN A 283 -35.82 -5.06 -18.36
C GLN A 283 -36.07 -3.73 -19.09
N VAL A 284 -35.39 -2.66 -18.65
CA VAL A 284 -35.51 -1.29 -19.18
C VAL A 284 -35.20 -1.23 -20.70
N ASN A 285 -34.35 -2.14 -21.20
CA ASN A 285 -33.88 -2.15 -22.60
C ASN A 285 -34.72 -2.98 -23.58
N ALA A 286 -35.78 -3.65 -23.13
CA ALA A 286 -36.63 -4.47 -24.00
C ALA A 286 -37.52 -3.61 -24.91
N LYS A 287 -37.58 -3.92 -26.21
CA LYS A 287 -38.58 -3.33 -27.13
C LYS A 287 -39.95 -3.92 -26.81
N VAL A 288 -40.89 -3.04 -26.52
CA VAL A 288 -42.23 -3.36 -26.03
C VAL A 288 -43.23 -2.63 -26.91
N ASP A 289 -43.90 -3.32 -27.83
CA ASP A 289 -44.96 -2.77 -28.72
C ASP A 289 -44.68 -1.38 -29.33
N GLY A 290 -43.42 -1.12 -29.71
CA GLY A 290 -42.99 0.14 -30.34
C GLY A 290 -42.56 1.26 -29.38
N ALA A 291 -42.91 1.20 -28.10
CA ALA A 291 -42.54 2.17 -27.08
C ALA A 291 -41.35 1.68 -26.20
N ARG A 292 -40.58 2.62 -25.64
CA ARG A 292 -39.41 2.32 -24.79
C ARG A 292 -39.50 3.09 -23.47
N PHE A 293 -39.03 2.48 -22.38
CA PHE A 293 -38.81 3.16 -21.10
C PHE A 293 -38.02 4.47 -21.25
N ASN A 294 -37.11 4.51 -22.24
CA ASN A 294 -36.31 5.68 -22.58
C ASN A 294 -37.13 6.95 -22.82
N GLU A 295 -38.32 6.85 -23.42
CA GLU A 295 -39.17 8.03 -23.68
C GLU A 295 -39.70 8.63 -22.38
N SER A 296 -40.11 7.80 -21.43
CA SER A 296 -40.56 8.25 -20.11
C SER A 296 -39.39 8.81 -19.28
N PHE A 297 -38.20 8.21 -19.36
CA PHE A 297 -37.01 8.76 -18.71
C PHE A 297 -36.54 10.08 -19.33
N GLU A 298 -36.59 10.22 -20.65
CA GLU A 298 -36.30 11.47 -21.34
C GLU A 298 -37.29 12.57 -20.91
N LYS A 299 -38.59 12.24 -20.75
CA LYS A 299 -39.58 13.15 -20.17
C LYS A 299 -39.24 13.52 -18.72
N ILE A 300 -38.88 12.57 -17.87
CA ILE A 300 -38.49 12.83 -16.47
C ILE A 300 -37.30 13.78 -16.41
N VAL A 301 -36.24 13.50 -17.18
CA VAL A 301 -35.03 14.32 -17.21
C VAL A 301 -35.36 15.75 -17.67
N LYS A 302 -36.18 15.92 -18.71
CA LYS A 302 -36.64 17.26 -19.15
C LYS A 302 -37.43 17.99 -18.06
N LEU A 303 -38.40 17.31 -17.44
CA LEU A 303 -39.21 17.89 -16.35
C LEU A 303 -38.38 18.32 -15.14
N VAL A 304 -37.25 17.66 -14.89
CA VAL A 304 -36.31 18.00 -13.82
C VAL A 304 -35.44 19.19 -14.21
N ILE A 305 -34.94 19.21 -15.44
CA ILE A 305 -34.09 20.30 -15.96
C ILE A 305 -34.88 21.61 -16.08
N ASP A 306 -36.19 21.55 -16.38
CA ASP A 306 -37.07 22.72 -16.46
C ASP A 306 -37.38 23.35 -15.07
N LYS A 307 -36.98 22.72 -13.95
CA LYS A 307 -37.13 23.27 -12.59
C LYS A 307 -35.93 24.16 -12.21
N VAL A 308 -36.17 25.17 -11.36
CA VAL A 308 -35.26 26.34 -11.19
C VAL A 308 -33.88 26.02 -10.55
N ALA A 309 -33.73 24.98 -9.71
CA ALA A 309 -32.44 24.65 -9.07
C ALA A 309 -32.35 23.19 -8.57
N PRO A 310 -31.14 22.57 -8.58
CA PRO A 310 -30.92 21.21 -8.11
C PRO A 310 -31.12 21.09 -6.60
N SER A 311 -31.98 20.16 -6.21
CA SER A 311 -32.23 19.78 -4.80
C SER A 311 -31.61 18.41 -4.48
N LYS A 312 -31.56 18.04 -3.20
CA LYS A 312 -31.16 16.68 -2.77
C LYS A 312 -31.97 15.58 -3.47
N ALA A 313 -33.29 15.81 -3.63
CA ALA A 313 -34.18 14.91 -4.37
C ALA A 313 -33.82 14.82 -5.86
N THR A 314 -33.30 15.90 -6.44
CA THR A 314 -32.85 15.92 -7.84
C THR A 314 -31.61 15.05 -8.04
N TYR A 315 -30.60 15.18 -7.17
CA TYR A 315 -29.43 14.30 -7.21
C TYR A 315 -29.77 12.84 -6.87
N ALA A 316 -30.75 12.59 -5.99
CA ALA A 316 -31.24 11.23 -5.74
C ALA A 316 -31.86 10.62 -7.02
N LEU A 317 -32.77 11.35 -7.67
CA LEU A 317 -33.38 10.91 -8.93
C LEU A 317 -32.34 10.62 -10.02
N LEU A 318 -31.38 11.52 -10.24
CA LEU A 318 -30.36 11.32 -11.26
C LEU A 318 -29.43 10.14 -10.96
N ARG A 319 -29.16 9.85 -9.67
CA ARG A 319 -28.42 8.64 -9.26
C ARG A 319 -29.19 7.37 -9.63
N GLU A 320 -30.49 7.33 -9.34
CA GLU A 320 -31.34 6.18 -9.71
C GLU A 320 -31.43 6.01 -11.23
N VAL A 321 -31.57 7.10 -11.99
CA VAL A 321 -31.61 7.05 -13.46
C VAL A 321 -30.29 6.52 -14.04
N ILE A 322 -29.13 6.96 -13.52
CA ILE A 322 -27.82 6.42 -13.92
C ILE A 322 -27.72 4.92 -13.60
N ALA A 323 -28.19 4.49 -12.44
CA ALA A 323 -28.11 3.10 -12.00
C ALA A 323 -28.96 2.16 -12.87
N LEU A 324 -30.12 2.62 -13.34
CA LEU A 324 -31.05 1.86 -14.18
C LEU A 324 -30.51 1.60 -15.59
N ASP A 325 -30.12 2.65 -16.30
CA ASP A 325 -29.47 2.53 -17.60
C ASP A 325 -28.54 3.72 -17.86
N PRO A 326 -27.21 3.50 -17.73
CA PRO A 326 -26.22 4.52 -18.07
C PRO A 326 -26.31 5.06 -19.52
N VAL A 327 -26.90 4.31 -20.45
CA VAL A 327 -27.06 4.74 -21.85
C VAL A 327 -28.12 5.83 -21.99
N LEU A 328 -29.13 5.89 -21.12
CA LEU A 328 -30.13 6.97 -21.08
C LEU A 328 -29.48 8.32 -20.79
N MET A 329 -28.58 8.31 -19.80
CA MET A 329 -27.86 9.51 -19.37
C MET A 329 -26.97 10.05 -20.48
N GLN A 330 -26.51 9.21 -21.41
CA GLN A 330 -25.70 9.65 -22.53
C GLN A 330 -26.45 10.59 -23.47
N LYS A 331 -27.74 10.33 -23.75
CA LYS A 331 -28.53 11.15 -24.68
C LYS A 331 -28.76 12.57 -24.16
N ASN A 332 -28.96 12.69 -22.85
CA ASN A 332 -29.25 13.97 -22.19
C ASN A 332 -28.04 14.49 -21.39
N LEU A 333 -26.83 13.94 -21.63
CA LEU A 333 -25.66 14.20 -20.80
C LEU A 333 -25.32 15.68 -20.74
N THR A 334 -25.33 16.36 -21.89
CA THR A 334 -25.03 17.79 -22.00
C THR A 334 -26.03 18.64 -21.24
N ASP A 335 -27.33 18.32 -21.31
CA ASP A 335 -28.37 19.09 -20.61
C ASP A 335 -28.31 18.86 -19.09
N ILE A 336 -28.05 17.63 -18.67
CA ILE A 336 -27.85 17.29 -17.24
C ILE A 336 -26.60 17.97 -16.69
N LEU A 337 -25.49 17.94 -17.43
CA LEU A 337 -24.26 18.62 -17.04
C LEU A 337 -24.46 20.14 -16.99
N ARG A 338 -25.20 20.73 -17.95
CA ARG A 338 -25.57 22.15 -17.92
C ARG A 338 -26.39 22.48 -16.67
N TYR A 339 -27.34 21.62 -16.31
CA TYR A 339 -28.14 21.79 -15.12
C TYR A 339 -27.30 21.70 -13.83
N ILE A 340 -26.45 20.68 -13.70
CA ILE A 340 -25.70 20.40 -12.47
C ILE A 340 -24.49 21.32 -12.29
N LEU A 341 -23.70 21.54 -13.35
CA LEU A 341 -22.49 22.35 -13.27
C LEU A 341 -22.82 23.83 -13.06
N LEU A 342 -23.92 24.36 -13.62
CA LEU A 342 -24.21 25.79 -13.50
C LEU A 342 -24.93 26.19 -12.21
N HIS A 343 -25.53 25.23 -11.49
CA HIS A 343 -26.37 25.53 -10.33
C HIS A 343 -25.82 24.93 -9.01
N SER A 344 -24.55 24.52 -8.96
CA SER A 344 -23.96 23.86 -7.78
C SER A 344 -23.76 24.78 -6.55
N SER A 345 -24.13 26.06 -6.63
CA SER A 345 -23.95 27.04 -5.55
C SER A 345 -25.14 27.03 -4.57
N GLY A 346 -25.08 26.17 -3.55
CA GLY A 346 -25.93 26.29 -2.35
C GLY A 346 -26.27 24.98 -1.65
N GLY A 347 -25.56 24.63 -0.57
CA GLY A 347 -25.98 23.62 0.42
C GLY A 347 -26.06 22.15 -0.04
N VAL A 348 -25.61 21.84 -1.26
CA VAL A 348 -25.70 20.51 -1.91
C VAL A 348 -24.34 20.08 -2.49
N GLU A 349 -23.23 20.59 -1.93
CA GLU A 349 -21.86 20.34 -2.42
C GLU A 349 -21.44 18.87 -2.28
N ASP A 350 -21.85 18.21 -1.20
CA ASP A 350 -21.56 16.79 -0.95
C ASP A 350 -22.30 15.89 -1.94
N GLU A 351 -23.59 16.18 -2.19
CA GLU A 351 -24.36 15.43 -3.17
C GLU A 351 -23.87 15.68 -4.60
N TYR A 352 -23.40 16.90 -4.91
CA TYR A 352 -22.72 17.21 -6.19
C TYR A 352 -21.44 16.40 -6.36
N ALA A 353 -20.55 16.39 -5.36
CA ALA A 353 -19.30 15.63 -5.41
C ALA A 353 -19.57 14.12 -5.56
N THR A 354 -20.54 13.60 -4.80
CA THR A 354 -20.95 12.20 -4.86
C THR A 354 -21.51 11.83 -6.23
N PHE A 355 -22.34 12.69 -6.81
CA PHE A 355 -22.88 12.46 -8.14
C PHE A 355 -21.81 12.53 -9.24
N MET A 356 -20.91 13.50 -9.18
CA MET A 356 -19.79 13.61 -10.12
C MET A 356 -18.88 12.38 -10.07
N LEU A 357 -18.59 11.87 -8.86
CA LEU A 357 -17.85 10.62 -8.69
C LEU A 357 -18.59 9.43 -9.32
N LEU A 358 -19.88 9.27 -9.05
CA LEU A 358 -20.69 8.21 -9.67
C LEU A 358 -20.68 8.32 -11.20
N LEU A 359 -20.77 9.54 -11.74
CA LEU A 359 -20.74 9.78 -13.18
C LEU A 359 -19.40 9.36 -13.79
N PHE A 360 -18.28 9.73 -13.16
CA PHE A 360 -16.95 9.29 -13.60
C PHE A 360 -16.77 7.76 -13.45
N GLU A 361 -17.25 7.16 -12.36
CA GLU A 361 -17.18 5.71 -12.15
C GLU A 361 -17.94 4.92 -13.23
N VAL A 362 -19.17 5.34 -13.52
CA VAL A 362 -20.02 4.67 -14.51
C VAL A 362 -19.43 4.83 -15.91
N PHE A 363 -19.00 6.04 -16.29
CA PHE A 363 -18.39 6.27 -17.59
C PHE A 363 -17.00 5.61 -17.72
N ALA A 364 -16.25 5.46 -16.61
CA ALA A 364 -15.02 4.68 -16.59
C ALA A 364 -15.29 3.19 -16.82
N LYS A 365 -16.27 2.60 -16.13
CA LYS A 365 -16.70 1.19 -16.32
C LYS A 365 -17.17 0.92 -17.76
N LEU A 366 -17.82 1.90 -18.39
CA LEU A 366 -18.28 1.80 -19.77
C LEU A 366 -17.19 2.11 -20.80
N HIS A 367 -15.96 2.43 -20.38
CA HIS A 367 -14.88 2.85 -21.25
C HIS A 367 -15.21 4.09 -22.11
N ARG A 368 -15.92 5.06 -21.50
CA ARG A 368 -16.47 6.26 -22.15
C ARG A 368 -16.07 7.57 -21.46
N VAL A 369 -14.99 7.58 -20.69
CA VAL A 369 -14.48 8.80 -20.02
C VAL A 369 -14.27 9.96 -21.03
N SER A 370 -13.81 9.65 -22.25
CA SER A 370 -13.65 10.62 -23.33
C SER A 370 -14.96 11.33 -23.70
N ASN A 371 -16.08 10.62 -23.70
CA ASN A 371 -17.39 11.18 -24.02
C ASN A 371 -17.86 12.12 -22.91
N LEU A 372 -17.63 11.73 -21.65
CA LEU A 372 -17.98 12.54 -20.50
C LEU A 372 -17.20 13.86 -20.50
N LEU A 373 -15.88 13.80 -20.71
CA LEU A 373 -15.06 15.00 -20.79
C LEU A 373 -15.45 15.88 -21.97
N THR A 374 -15.76 15.31 -23.14
CA THR A 374 -16.21 16.08 -24.30
C THR A 374 -17.49 16.87 -23.97
N ALA A 375 -18.49 16.21 -23.38
CA ALA A 375 -19.74 16.86 -22.98
C ALA A 375 -19.52 17.93 -21.89
N MET A 376 -18.66 17.67 -20.92
CA MET A 376 -18.28 18.68 -19.90
C MET A 376 -17.64 19.91 -20.55
N MET A 377 -16.72 19.71 -21.49
CA MET A 377 -16.05 20.81 -22.19
C MET A 377 -17.03 21.64 -23.04
N GLU A 378 -17.99 20.99 -23.72
CA GLU A 378 -19.04 21.68 -24.48
C GLU A 378 -19.91 22.57 -23.58
N VAL A 379 -20.33 22.06 -22.42
CA VAL A 379 -21.12 22.83 -21.46
C VAL A 379 -20.34 24.02 -20.93
N LEU A 380 -19.11 23.78 -20.45
CA LEU A 380 -18.26 24.81 -19.87
C LEU A 380 -17.89 25.90 -20.87
N GLN A 381 -17.71 25.56 -22.15
CA GLN A 381 -17.45 26.54 -23.20
C GLN A 381 -18.58 27.58 -23.31
N THR A 382 -19.83 27.17 -23.07
CA THR A 382 -21.02 28.04 -23.17
C THR A 382 -21.35 28.86 -21.92
N SER A 383 -20.68 28.60 -20.79
CA SER A 383 -21.03 29.22 -19.49
C SER A 383 -20.05 30.32 -19.06
N VAL A 384 -20.54 31.54 -18.86
CA VAL A 384 -19.68 32.73 -18.67
C VAL A 384 -19.59 33.21 -17.20
N GLU A 385 -20.53 32.84 -16.31
CA GLU A 385 -20.79 33.64 -15.09
C GLU A 385 -20.66 32.94 -13.71
N HIS A 386 -20.24 31.67 -13.61
CA HIS A 386 -20.23 30.95 -12.31
C HIS A 386 -18.85 30.44 -11.88
N ASN A 387 -18.45 30.74 -10.63
CA ASN A 387 -17.25 30.18 -9.99
C ASN A 387 -17.44 28.69 -9.71
N LEU A 388 -16.96 27.87 -10.63
CA LEU A 388 -17.08 26.43 -10.62
C LEU A 388 -15.78 25.79 -10.11
N THR A 389 -15.88 24.91 -9.11
CA THR A 389 -14.72 24.18 -8.57
C THR A 389 -14.95 22.68 -8.67
N ILE A 390 -13.96 21.96 -9.23
CA ILE A 390 -13.96 20.50 -9.24
C ILE A 390 -13.51 19.98 -7.88
N PRO A 391 -14.26 19.09 -7.23
CA PRO A 391 -13.82 18.43 -6.01
C PRO A 391 -12.50 17.67 -6.23
N THR A 392 -11.55 17.80 -5.30
CA THR A 392 -10.24 17.11 -5.38
C THR A 392 -10.38 15.59 -5.48
N VAL A 393 -11.43 15.02 -4.87
CA VAL A 393 -11.73 13.59 -4.95
C VAL A 393 -12.02 13.17 -6.40
N VAL A 394 -12.72 13.99 -7.18
CA VAL A 394 -13.00 13.73 -8.60
C VAL A 394 -11.72 13.76 -9.43
N LEU A 395 -10.80 14.69 -9.14
CA LEU A 395 -9.49 14.75 -9.80
C LEU A 395 -8.63 13.53 -9.47
N SER A 396 -8.62 13.09 -8.22
CA SER A 396 -7.89 11.89 -7.81
C SER A 396 -8.44 10.62 -8.51
N PHE A 397 -9.76 10.52 -8.63
CA PHE A 397 -10.41 9.42 -9.34
C PHE A 397 -10.14 9.49 -10.85
N PHE A 398 -10.11 10.68 -11.45
CA PHE A 398 -9.71 10.87 -12.84
C PHE A 398 -8.28 10.38 -13.08
N SER A 399 -7.33 10.74 -12.22
CA SER A 399 -5.94 10.29 -12.31
C SER A 399 -5.82 8.76 -12.19
N GLN A 400 -6.58 8.14 -11.28
CA GLN A 400 -6.68 6.68 -11.20
C GLN A 400 -7.32 6.04 -12.45
N SER A 401 -8.32 6.70 -13.03
CA SER A 401 -8.93 6.27 -14.29
C SER A 401 -7.91 6.33 -15.43
N VAL A 402 -7.16 7.42 -15.58
CA VAL A 402 -6.09 7.56 -16.59
C VAL A 402 -5.05 6.45 -16.49
N VAL A 403 -4.67 6.08 -15.27
CA VAL A 403 -3.74 4.97 -14.99
C VAL A 403 -4.27 3.61 -15.49
N THR A 404 -5.59 3.38 -15.41
CA THR A 404 -6.23 2.10 -15.78
C THR A 404 -6.72 2.05 -17.22
N LEU A 405 -6.75 3.20 -17.91
CA LEU A 405 -7.24 3.30 -19.27
C LEU A 405 -6.29 2.62 -20.27
N PRO A 406 -6.84 1.89 -21.27
CA PRO A 406 -6.06 1.41 -22.39
C PRO A 406 -5.33 2.57 -23.09
N SER A 407 -4.10 2.35 -23.53
CA SER A 407 -3.24 3.42 -24.06
C SER A 407 -3.84 4.15 -25.27
N TRP A 408 -4.67 3.49 -26.08
CA TRP A 408 -5.40 4.15 -27.18
C TRP A 408 -6.50 5.10 -26.70
N GLN A 409 -7.20 4.79 -25.61
CA GLN A 409 -8.15 5.72 -24.99
C GLN A 409 -7.42 6.89 -24.33
N GLY A 410 -6.22 6.64 -23.79
CA GLY A 410 -5.32 7.70 -23.35
C GLY A 410 -4.98 8.70 -24.47
N LEU A 411 -4.71 8.21 -25.70
CA LEU A 411 -4.50 9.08 -26.86
C LEU A 411 -5.73 9.93 -27.20
N ASP A 412 -6.91 9.30 -27.25
CA ASP A 412 -8.15 10.01 -27.55
C ASP A 412 -8.44 11.10 -26.51
N LEU A 413 -8.25 10.78 -25.22
CA LEU A 413 -8.39 11.75 -24.13
C LEU A 413 -7.41 12.91 -24.26
N PHE A 414 -6.15 12.62 -24.56
CA PHE A 414 -5.15 13.66 -24.74
C PHE A 414 -5.54 14.58 -25.90
N LYS A 415 -5.96 14.00 -27.03
CA LYS A 415 -6.41 14.75 -28.22
C LYS A 415 -7.60 15.65 -27.92
N ILE A 416 -8.58 15.17 -27.13
CA ILE A 416 -9.74 15.97 -26.70
C ILE A 416 -9.29 17.16 -25.85
N LEU A 417 -8.47 16.92 -24.82
CA LEU A 417 -7.98 17.99 -23.93
C LEU A 417 -7.16 19.03 -24.71
N LEU A 418 -6.30 18.57 -25.62
CA LEU A 418 -5.47 19.41 -26.47
C LEU A 418 -6.30 20.28 -27.43
N THR A 419 -7.29 19.69 -28.11
CA THR A 419 -8.14 20.42 -29.07
C THR A 419 -8.95 21.50 -28.36
N ASN A 420 -9.46 21.21 -27.16
CA ASN A 420 -10.19 22.19 -26.36
C ASN A 420 -9.26 23.29 -25.82
N LEU A 421 -8.03 22.95 -25.43
CA LEU A 421 -7.03 23.94 -25.03
C LEU A 421 -6.69 24.89 -26.18
N ASP A 422 -6.44 24.39 -27.39
CA ASP A 422 -6.12 25.23 -28.57
C ASP A 422 -7.26 26.21 -28.88
N LYS A 423 -8.52 25.73 -28.82
CA LYS A 423 -9.71 26.58 -28.97
C LYS A 423 -9.80 27.65 -27.89
N ALA A 424 -9.59 27.29 -26.61
CA ALA A 424 -9.65 28.23 -25.50
C ALA A 424 -8.54 29.30 -25.60
N VAL A 425 -7.34 28.88 -26.00
CA VAL A 425 -6.18 29.75 -26.22
C VAL A 425 -6.40 30.71 -27.40
N GLY A 426 -7.05 30.27 -28.47
CA GLY A 426 -7.42 31.12 -29.61
C GLY A 426 -8.35 32.27 -29.25
N ASN A 427 -9.13 32.14 -28.17
CA ASN A 427 -10.11 33.13 -27.69
C ASN A 427 -9.61 33.94 -26.47
N LEU A 428 -8.29 34.00 -26.24
CA LEU A 428 -7.69 34.78 -25.15
C LEU A 428 -7.82 36.30 -25.41
N GLY A 429 -8.47 37.04 -24.51
CA GLY A 429 -8.82 38.47 -24.66
C GLY A 429 -9.93 38.95 -23.71
N GLU A 430 -10.77 39.90 -24.16
CA GLU A 430 -11.89 40.48 -23.39
C GLU A 430 -13.09 39.54 -23.21
N GLY A 431 -13.17 38.44 -23.97
CA GLY A 431 -14.24 37.42 -23.89
C GLY A 431 -13.78 36.05 -23.39
N THR A 432 -12.63 35.94 -22.72
CA THR A 432 -12.09 34.66 -22.26
C THR A 432 -12.95 34.05 -21.17
N ASN A 433 -13.36 32.80 -21.36
CA ASN A 433 -13.95 31.99 -20.32
C ASN A 433 -12.85 31.38 -19.43
N HIS A 434 -12.46 32.09 -18.36
CA HIS A 434 -11.36 31.67 -17.48
C HIS A 434 -11.64 30.33 -16.80
N ASN A 435 -12.90 30.03 -16.48
CA ASN A 435 -13.30 28.76 -15.88
C ASN A 435 -13.07 27.60 -16.85
N TYR A 436 -13.51 27.73 -18.10
CA TYR A 436 -13.25 26.73 -19.13
C TYR A 436 -11.75 26.45 -19.30
N LEU A 437 -10.93 27.50 -19.36
CA LEU A 437 -9.48 27.36 -19.49
C LEU A 437 -8.83 26.72 -18.25
N GLN A 438 -9.29 27.07 -17.04
CA GLN A 438 -8.85 26.46 -15.79
C GLN A 438 -9.15 24.96 -15.76
N PHE A 439 -10.38 24.57 -16.11
CA PHE A 439 -10.80 23.17 -16.12
C PHE A 439 -9.95 22.32 -17.08
N ILE A 440 -9.78 22.78 -18.33
CA ILE A 440 -8.95 22.07 -19.31
C ILE A 440 -7.52 21.93 -18.80
N SER A 441 -6.94 23.00 -18.27
CA SER A 441 -5.55 23.01 -17.79
C SER A 441 -5.35 22.07 -16.60
N VAL A 442 -6.30 22.01 -15.67
CA VAL A 442 -6.23 21.10 -14.50
C VAL A 442 -6.33 19.64 -14.94
N PHE A 443 -7.33 19.28 -15.76
CA PHE A 443 -7.44 17.91 -16.28
C PHE A 443 -6.23 17.51 -17.14
N LEU A 444 -5.68 18.43 -17.93
CA LEU A 444 -4.47 18.17 -18.71
C LEU A 444 -3.25 17.95 -17.80
N CYS A 445 -3.07 18.74 -16.74
CA CYS A 445 -2.00 18.54 -15.78
C CYS A 445 -2.10 17.18 -15.06
N GLU A 446 -3.31 16.79 -14.63
CA GLU A 446 -3.58 15.50 -14.01
C GLU A 446 -3.36 14.33 -14.98
N PHE A 447 -3.79 14.49 -16.24
CA PHE A 447 -3.54 13.52 -17.30
C PHE A 447 -2.05 13.31 -17.55
N LEU A 448 -1.29 14.40 -17.79
CA LEU A 448 0.15 14.33 -18.06
C LEU A 448 0.94 13.76 -16.89
N SER A 449 0.48 13.96 -15.65
CA SER A 449 1.10 13.40 -14.46
C SER A 449 0.82 11.91 -14.25
N SER A 450 -0.29 11.41 -14.81
CA SER A 450 -0.82 10.07 -14.49
C SER A 450 -0.69 9.07 -15.64
N VAL A 451 -0.46 9.54 -16.87
CA VAL A 451 -0.40 8.69 -18.06
C VAL A 451 0.80 7.75 -18.04
N ARG A 452 0.55 6.46 -18.35
CA ARG A 452 1.58 5.41 -18.37
C ARG A 452 2.17 5.17 -19.76
N ILE A 453 2.48 6.24 -20.49
CA ILE A 453 2.93 6.13 -21.89
C ILE A 453 4.37 5.61 -22.01
N ALA A 454 5.23 5.89 -21.02
CA ALA A 454 6.60 5.39 -20.97
C ALA A 454 6.72 3.96 -20.40
N ASP A 455 5.59 3.30 -20.14
CA ASP A 455 5.58 1.92 -19.67
C ASP A 455 5.97 0.96 -20.81
N HIS A 456 6.88 0.04 -20.53
CA HIS A 456 7.39 -0.97 -21.47
C HIS A 456 6.29 -1.83 -22.13
N ALA A 457 5.11 -1.92 -21.50
CA ALA A 457 3.94 -2.63 -22.00
C ALA A 457 3.17 -1.88 -23.12
N VAL A 458 3.45 -0.59 -23.34
CA VAL A 458 2.77 0.20 -24.37
C VAL A 458 3.36 -0.10 -25.76
N PRO A 459 2.51 -0.40 -26.77
CA PRO A 459 2.94 -0.55 -28.16
C PRO A 459 3.63 0.70 -28.73
N ALA A 460 4.71 0.51 -29.51
CA ALA A 460 5.52 1.62 -30.04
C ALA A 460 4.73 2.59 -30.94
N ASN A 461 3.77 2.09 -31.72
CA ASN A 461 2.89 2.93 -32.56
C ASN A 461 2.00 3.87 -31.73
N ILE A 462 1.60 3.47 -30.52
CA ILE A 462 0.84 4.31 -29.60
C ILE A 462 1.75 5.39 -29.02
N VAL A 463 3.00 5.05 -28.69
CA VAL A 463 4.01 6.03 -28.24
C VAL A 463 4.26 7.07 -29.35
N GLU A 464 4.47 6.66 -30.60
CA GLU A 464 4.69 7.59 -31.73
C GLU A 464 3.50 8.55 -31.95
N ASN A 465 2.27 8.06 -31.83
CA ASN A 465 1.08 8.92 -31.92
C ASN A 465 0.96 9.86 -30.71
N PHE A 466 1.36 9.41 -29.52
CA PHE A 466 1.40 10.26 -28.33
C PHE A 466 2.45 11.36 -28.48
N GLU A 467 3.61 11.04 -29.05
CA GLU A 467 4.67 12.00 -29.35
C GLU A 467 4.20 13.09 -30.33
N LYS A 468 3.43 12.74 -31.37
CA LYS A 468 2.80 13.71 -32.27
C LYS A 468 1.89 14.69 -31.51
N LEU A 469 1.05 14.18 -30.61
CA LEU A 469 0.20 15.02 -29.76
C LEU A 469 1.00 15.89 -28.78
N MET A 470 2.15 15.42 -28.28
CA MET A 470 3.06 16.23 -27.45
C MET A 470 3.68 17.40 -28.23
N LEU A 471 3.97 17.22 -29.52
CA LEU A 471 4.44 18.29 -30.41
C LEU A 471 3.32 19.27 -30.75
N GLU A 472 2.10 18.79 -30.98
CA GLU A 472 0.94 19.67 -31.14
C GLU A 472 0.68 20.50 -29.87
N LEU A 473 0.78 19.89 -28.68
CA LEU A 473 0.70 20.61 -27.40
C LEU A 473 1.81 21.67 -27.28
N LYS A 474 3.03 21.39 -27.76
CA LYS A 474 4.12 22.39 -27.82
C LYS A 474 3.72 23.62 -28.65
N ASP A 475 3.04 23.42 -29.78
CA ASP A 475 2.56 24.51 -30.62
C ASP A 475 1.39 25.29 -29.97
N VAL A 476 0.50 24.60 -29.24
CA VAL A 476 -0.54 25.27 -28.43
C VAL A 476 0.07 26.11 -27.31
N LEU A 477 1.10 25.59 -26.63
CA LEU A 477 1.85 26.33 -25.61
C LEU A 477 2.58 27.55 -26.18
N ARG A 478 3.06 27.49 -27.44
CA ARG A 478 3.56 28.66 -28.18
C ARG A 478 2.49 29.74 -28.27
N LYS A 479 1.32 29.40 -28.83
CA LYS A 479 0.20 30.33 -28.99
C LYS A 479 -0.21 30.92 -27.64
N PHE A 480 -0.37 30.08 -26.62
CA PHE A 480 -0.75 30.51 -25.27
C PHE A 480 0.27 31.50 -24.70
N GLY A 481 1.55 31.16 -24.73
CA GLY A 481 2.61 32.05 -24.23
C GLY A 481 2.69 33.38 -24.98
N THR A 482 2.58 33.37 -26.32
CA THR A 482 2.61 34.59 -27.13
C THR A 482 1.44 35.52 -26.82
N THR A 483 0.23 34.97 -26.65
CA THR A 483 -0.96 35.76 -26.32
C THR A 483 -0.94 36.23 -24.87
N LEU A 484 -0.45 35.40 -23.94
CA LEU A 484 -0.29 35.75 -22.52
C LEU A 484 0.64 36.96 -22.33
N VAL A 485 1.70 37.04 -23.14
CA VAL A 485 2.60 38.19 -23.18
C VAL A 485 1.90 39.45 -23.72
N GLY A 486 0.98 39.31 -24.68
CA GLY A 486 0.22 40.43 -25.26
C GLY A 486 -0.89 41.00 -24.37
N VAL A 487 -1.38 40.24 -23.38
CA VAL A 487 -2.49 40.64 -22.48
C VAL A 487 -1.96 41.14 -21.14
N GLU A 488 -2.77 41.92 -20.40
CA GLU A 488 -2.49 42.33 -19.02
C GLU A 488 -2.23 41.15 -18.07
N HIS A 489 -1.38 41.36 -17.06
CA HIS A 489 -0.98 40.31 -16.13
C HIS A 489 -2.15 39.85 -15.25
N ARG A 490 -2.50 38.57 -15.33
CA ARG A 490 -3.45 37.91 -14.44
C ARG A 490 -2.76 36.72 -13.74
N PRO A 491 -2.65 36.70 -12.39
CA PRO A 491 -1.92 35.65 -11.68
C PRO A 491 -2.46 34.23 -11.91
N SER A 492 -3.79 34.07 -11.98
CA SER A 492 -4.44 32.78 -12.23
C SER A 492 -4.07 32.22 -13.61
N LEU A 493 -4.16 33.05 -14.65
CA LEU A 493 -3.82 32.69 -16.03
C LEU A 493 -2.33 32.34 -16.16
N MET A 494 -1.46 33.13 -15.53
CA MET A 494 -0.02 32.87 -15.47
C MET A 494 0.27 31.52 -14.79
N ARG A 495 -0.37 31.24 -13.65
CA ARG A 495 -0.22 29.97 -12.93
C ARG A 495 -0.65 28.77 -13.77
N LEU A 496 -1.79 28.88 -14.46
CA LEU A 496 -2.28 27.81 -15.35
C LEU A 496 -1.29 27.52 -16.47
N TYR A 497 -0.81 28.56 -17.14
CA TYR A 497 0.19 28.43 -18.20
C TYR A 497 1.47 27.75 -17.70
N LEU A 498 2.04 28.23 -16.59
CA LEU A 498 3.28 27.68 -16.04
C LEU A 498 3.13 26.22 -15.59
N ASN A 499 1.99 25.83 -15.02
CA ASN A 499 1.72 24.45 -14.64
C ASN A 499 1.72 23.51 -15.83
N VAL A 500 1.04 23.88 -16.93
CA VAL A 500 1.01 23.04 -18.14
C VAL A 500 2.40 22.97 -18.76
N CYS A 501 3.16 24.08 -18.79
CA CYS A 501 4.55 24.08 -19.26
C CYS A 501 5.43 23.12 -18.44
N PHE A 502 5.34 23.18 -17.11
CA PHE A 502 6.11 22.32 -16.22
C PHE A 502 5.77 20.84 -16.44
N LYS A 503 4.48 20.48 -16.46
CA LYS A 503 4.03 19.10 -16.68
C LYS A 503 4.37 18.56 -18.06
N TRP A 504 4.27 19.40 -19.10
CA TRP A 504 4.72 19.06 -20.43
C TRP A 504 6.23 18.78 -20.42
N GLY A 505 7.04 19.63 -19.78
CA GLY A 505 8.49 19.46 -19.67
C GLY A 505 8.89 18.16 -18.97
N GLU A 506 8.23 17.80 -17.86
CA GLU A 506 8.50 16.56 -17.13
C GLU A 506 8.25 15.33 -18.00
N LEU A 507 7.04 15.24 -18.59
CA LEU A 507 6.70 14.09 -19.43
C LEU A 507 7.56 14.03 -20.70
N TYR A 508 7.91 15.19 -21.26
CA TYR A 508 8.77 15.30 -22.43
C TYR A 508 10.20 14.81 -22.13
N MET A 509 10.78 15.13 -20.97
CA MET A 509 12.07 14.58 -20.54
C MET A 509 12.00 13.06 -20.36
N VAL A 510 10.93 12.55 -19.74
CA VAL A 510 10.72 11.10 -19.56
C VAL A 510 10.66 10.39 -20.92
N LEU A 511 9.87 10.90 -21.86
CA LEU A 511 9.79 10.36 -23.21
C LEU A 511 11.15 10.43 -23.94
N ALA A 512 11.88 11.55 -23.80
CA ALA A 512 13.20 11.73 -24.40
C ALA A 512 14.26 10.77 -23.86
N TYR A 513 14.15 10.37 -22.59
CA TYR A 513 15.06 9.46 -21.95
C TYR A 513 14.77 7.98 -22.29
N TYR A 514 13.48 7.61 -22.36
CA TYR A 514 13.06 6.22 -22.56
C TYR A 514 12.74 5.83 -24.01
N SER A 515 12.41 6.79 -24.88
CA SER A 515 12.09 6.53 -26.29
C SER A 515 13.34 6.62 -27.17
N SER A 516 13.70 5.53 -27.83
CA SER A 516 14.90 5.41 -28.67
C SER A 516 14.85 6.24 -29.96
N ASP A 517 13.65 6.62 -30.43
CA ASP A 517 13.44 7.36 -31.68
C ASP A 517 13.24 8.87 -31.48
N VAL A 518 13.17 9.33 -30.23
CA VAL A 518 12.93 10.73 -29.86
C VAL A 518 14.22 11.54 -30.02
N ARG A 519 14.57 11.85 -31.28
CA ARG A 519 15.55 12.88 -31.62
C ARG A 519 14.88 14.25 -31.57
N LEU A 520 14.52 14.69 -30.37
CA LEU A 520 14.05 16.05 -30.17
C LEU A 520 15.13 17.00 -30.69
N LYS A 521 14.73 17.92 -31.58
CA LYS A 521 15.62 18.98 -32.07
C LYS A 521 15.96 19.89 -30.89
N ARG A 522 17.05 19.55 -30.19
CA ARG A 522 17.69 20.33 -29.14
C ARG A 522 18.33 21.53 -29.83
N GLN A 523 18.02 22.74 -29.38
CA GLN A 523 18.79 23.91 -29.79
C GLN A 523 19.95 24.08 -28.80
N LEU A 524 21.15 24.29 -29.33
CA LEU A 524 22.30 24.70 -28.54
C LEU A 524 21.98 26.04 -27.90
N ASP A 525 22.08 26.08 -26.57
CA ASP A 525 21.78 27.26 -25.80
C ASP A 525 22.88 28.31 -26.03
N SER A 526 22.54 29.46 -26.61
CA SER A 526 23.51 30.55 -26.87
C SER A 526 23.50 31.62 -25.78
N ASP A 527 22.58 31.55 -24.81
CA ASP A 527 22.36 32.58 -23.78
C ASP A 527 22.30 31.95 -22.38
N PRO A 528 23.29 32.23 -21.50
CA PRO A 528 23.41 31.58 -20.19
C PRO A 528 22.46 32.14 -19.12
N SER A 529 21.53 33.04 -19.45
CA SER A 529 20.66 33.63 -18.43
C SER A 529 19.76 32.59 -17.73
N ALA A 530 19.59 32.76 -16.42
CA ALA A 530 18.86 31.83 -15.56
C ALA A 530 17.39 31.61 -15.96
N CYS A 531 16.73 32.66 -16.44
CA CYS A 531 15.34 32.61 -16.89
C CYS A 531 15.18 32.13 -18.34
N ASN A 532 16.29 31.87 -19.04
CA ASN A 532 16.27 31.30 -20.38
C ASN A 532 15.98 29.79 -20.28
N VAL A 533 14.71 29.41 -20.32
CA VAL A 533 14.30 27.99 -20.28
C VAL A 533 14.13 27.38 -21.68
N THR A 534 14.64 28.04 -22.73
CA THR A 534 14.43 27.66 -24.14
C THR A 534 15.03 26.31 -24.53
N TYR A 535 16.01 25.81 -23.77
CA TYR A 535 16.59 24.47 -23.97
C TYR A 535 15.51 23.37 -24.05
N LEU A 536 14.55 23.39 -23.12
CA LEU A 536 13.35 22.54 -23.17
C LEU A 536 12.17 23.27 -23.84
N HIS A 537 11.96 24.53 -23.44
CA HIS A 537 10.78 25.33 -23.79
C HIS A 537 11.03 26.27 -24.99
N SER A 538 11.67 25.73 -26.03
CA SER A 538 12.09 26.42 -27.27
C SER A 538 10.95 27.01 -28.12
N TYR A 539 9.71 26.77 -27.71
CA TYR A 539 8.54 27.29 -28.42
C TYR A 539 8.32 28.78 -28.20
N LEU A 540 8.85 29.37 -27.12
CA LEU A 540 9.00 30.83 -26.98
C LEU A 540 10.47 31.21 -27.10
N ASN A 541 10.73 32.47 -27.51
CA ASN A 541 12.09 33.00 -27.55
C ASN A 541 12.54 33.53 -26.18
N THR A 542 13.84 33.80 -26.04
CA THR A 542 14.46 34.28 -24.80
C THR A 542 13.84 35.59 -24.30
N ALA A 543 13.49 36.51 -25.20
CA ALA A 543 12.86 37.78 -24.83
C ALA A 543 11.47 37.59 -24.20
N GLN A 544 10.68 36.65 -24.71
CA GLN A 544 9.35 36.31 -24.19
C GLN A 544 9.43 35.66 -22.80
N TRP A 545 10.33 34.68 -22.62
CA TRP A 545 10.54 34.07 -21.30
C TRP A 545 11.06 35.06 -20.25
N ARG A 546 11.94 35.98 -20.66
CA ARG A 546 12.40 37.08 -19.80
C ARG A 546 11.25 37.98 -19.36
N LEU A 547 10.36 38.36 -20.28
CA LEU A 547 9.20 39.18 -19.95
C LEU A 547 8.24 38.46 -18.99
N ILE A 548 7.99 37.15 -19.20
CA ILE A 548 7.19 36.33 -18.27
C ILE A 548 7.81 36.33 -16.88
N SER A 549 9.12 36.10 -16.79
CA SER A 549 9.85 36.13 -15.52
C SER A 549 9.76 37.50 -14.82
N GLN A 550 9.93 38.61 -15.56
CA GLN A 550 9.78 39.97 -15.03
C GLN A 550 8.37 40.24 -14.51
N ARG A 551 7.32 39.79 -15.23
CA ARG A 551 5.93 39.92 -14.78
C ARG A 551 5.67 39.14 -13.50
N ILE A 552 6.22 37.93 -13.35
CA ILE A 552 6.10 37.12 -12.14
C ILE A 552 6.85 37.76 -10.97
N ALA A 553 8.04 38.30 -11.21
CA ALA A 553 8.82 38.99 -10.19
C ALA A 553 8.08 40.22 -9.63
N ASN A 554 7.50 41.03 -10.52
CA ASN A 554 6.83 42.29 -10.18
C ASN A 554 5.40 42.13 -9.66
N PHE A 555 4.62 41.19 -10.22
CA PHE A 555 3.16 41.10 -10.00
C PHE A 555 2.66 39.69 -9.64
N GLY A 556 3.53 38.67 -9.67
CA GLY A 556 3.13 37.27 -9.49
C GLY A 556 2.98 36.85 -8.03
N GLU A 557 1.97 36.01 -7.76
CA GLU A 557 1.78 35.35 -6.46
C GLU A 557 2.85 34.29 -6.18
N LYS A 558 2.99 33.89 -4.90
CA LYS A 558 3.95 32.86 -4.46
C LYS A 558 3.92 31.57 -5.31
N PRO A 559 2.77 30.99 -5.68
CA PRO A 559 2.74 29.80 -6.52
C PRO A 559 3.37 30.00 -7.90
N CYS A 560 3.23 31.18 -8.51
CA CYS A 560 3.84 31.48 -9.81
C CYS A 560 5.37 31.54 -9.72
N LYS A 561 5.89 32.15 -8.64
CA LYS A 561 7.34 32.22 -8.37
C LYS A 561 7.93 30.81 -8.17
N LYS A 562 7.25 29.97 -7.40
CA LYS A 562 7.64 28.56 -7.18
C LYS A 562 7.76 27.80 -8.50
N ILE A 563 6.71 27.83 -9.34
CA ILE A 563 6.73 27.08 -10.61
C ILE A 563 7.79 27.63 -11.56
N MET A 564 8.02 28.95 -11.59
CA MET A 564 9.09 29.54 -12.41
C MET A 564 10.47 29.03 -11.99
N ASN A 565 10.74 28.94 -10.68
CA ASN A 565 11.98 28.36 -10.16
C ASN A 565 12.10 26.88 -10.53
N SER A 566 11.00 26.12 -10.43
CA SER A 566 10.97 24.72 -10.87
C SER A 566 11.28 24.56 -12.36
N LEU A 567 10.81 25.46 -13.24
CA LEU A 567 11.15 25.44 -14.67
C LEU A 567 12.64 25.71 -14.92
N CYS A 568 13.26 26.61 -14.13
CA CYS A 568 14.70 26.89 -14.22
C CYS A 568 15.54 25.67 -13.79
N VAL A 569 15.13 24.97 -12.72
CA VAL A 569 15.77 23.72 -12.28
C VAL A 569 15.54 22.60 -13.31
N GLN A 570 14.33 22.50 -13.87
CA GLN A 570 13.97 21.53 -14.91
C GLN A 570 14.88 21.64 -16.14
N LYS A 571 15.22 22.88 -16.56
CA LYS A 571 16.19 23.13 -17.64
C LYS A 571 17.54 22.46 -17.35
N LEU A 572 18.12 22.71 -16.17
CA LEU A 572 19.43 22.17 -15.82
C LEU A 572 19.41 20.65 -15.67
N ARG A 573 18.31 20.08 -15.15
CA ARG A 573 18.13 18.62 -15.14
C ARG A 573 18.20 18.06 -16.54
N ALA A 574 17.50 18.67 -17.49
CA ALA A 574 17.56 18.23 -18.88
C ALA A 574 18.96 18.39 -19.50
N MET A 575 19.69 19.48 -19.21
CA MET A 575 21.07 19.65 -19.68
C MET A 575 21.96 18.53 -19.12
N ASN A 576 21.86 18.24 -17.82
CA ASN A 576 22.63 17.18 -17.18
C ASN A 576 22.28 15.76 -17.67
N LEU A 577 21.01 15.51 -18.01
CA LEU A 577 20.58 14.21 -18.55
C LEU A 577 21.01 14.00 -20.01
N PHE A 578 21.09 15.07 -20.81
CA PHE A 578 21.18 14.96 -22.27
C PHE A 578 22.44 15.55 -22.91
N GLU A 579 23.21 16.36 -22.19
CA GLU A 579 24.51 16.92 -22.63
C GLU A 579 25.67 16.22 -21.91
N ALA A 580 26.83 16.18 -22.56
CA ALA A 580 28.04 15.58 -21.97
C ALA A 580 28.69 16.50 -20.92
N GLU A 581 28.55 17.81 -21.08
CA GLU A 581 29.04 18.84 -20.15
C GLU A 581 28.00 19.95 -20.03
N VAL A 582 27.62 20.31 -18.81
CA VAL A 582 26.69 21.42 -18.53
C VAL A 582 27.49 22.73 -18.52
N SER A 583 27.03 23.75 -19.24
CA SER A 583 27.69 25.06 -19.27
C SER A 583 27.78 25.68 -17.87
N SER A 584 29.00 26.00 -17.41
CA SER A 584 29.28 26.60 -16.09
C SER A 584 28.63 27.98 -15.90
N GLU A 585 28.43 28.72 -16.99
CA GLU A 585 27.78 30.03 -16.97
C GLU A 585 26.27 29.93 -16.66
N ALA A 586 25.58 28.94 -17.25
CA ALA A 586 24.15 28.75 -17.01
C ALA A 586 23.85 28.20 -15.61
N THR A 587 24.69 27.31 -15.09
CA THR A 587 24.58 26.85 -13.70
C THR A 587 24.79 28.00 -12.72
N THR A 588 25.79 28.86 -12.97
CA THR A 588 26.07 30.04 -12.15
C THR A 588 24.91 31.04 -12.16
N ALA A 589 24.29 31.27 -13.32
CA ALA A 589 23.15 32.18 -13.42
C ALA A 589 21.92 31.64 -12.66
N VAL A 590 21.57 30.36 -12.83
CA VAL A 590 20.45 29.75 -12.11
C VAL A 590 20.72 29.73 -10.60
N ALA A 591 21.95 29.41 -10.19
CA ALA A 591 22.36 29.48 -8.79
C ALA A 591 22.14 30.89 -8.21
N ALA A 592 22.59 31.95 -8.90
CA ALA A 592 22.40 33.33 -8.45
C ALA A 592 20.91 33.72 -8.30
N ASN A 593 20.05 33.26 -9.22
CA ASN A 593 18.61 33.49 -9.15
C ASN A 593 17.96 32.74 -7.97
N LEU A 594 18.35 31.49 -7.75
CA LEU A 594 17.88 30.71 -6.60
C LEU A 594 18.34 31.36 -5.30
N MET A 595 19.60 31.84 -5.21
CA MET A 595 20.17 32.58 -4.07
C MET A 595 19.34 33.81 -3.67
N SER A 596 18.81 34.55 -4.66
CA SER A 596 17.92 35.70 -4.40
C SER A 596 16.53 35.31 -3.87
N SER A 597 16.17 34.03 -3.92
CA SER A 597 14.85 33.49 -3.57
C SER A 597 14.87 32.47 -2.41
N ILE A 598 16.01 32.29 -1.69
CA ILE A 598 16.21 31.29 -0.61
C ILE A 598 15.56 31.73 0.72
N ASP A 599 14.27 32.06 0.69
CA ASP A 599 13.44 32.08 1.90
C ASP A 599 12.71 30.74 2.10
N GLU A 600 12.87 29.77 1.20
CA GLU A 600 12.07 28.53 1.16
C GLU A 600 12.93 27.27 1.32
N GLN A 601 12.67 26.52 2.40
CA GLN A 601 13.36 25.29 2.79
C GLN A 601 13.32 24.20 1.70
N ASP A 602 12.25 24.10 0.92
CA ASP A 602 11.99 22.99 -0.02
C ASP A 602 13.04 22.85 -1.15
N LEU A 603 13.73 23.94 -1.52
CA LEU A 603 14.65 23.98 -2.67
C LEU A 603 16.12 23.74 -2.29
N LEU A 604 16.49 23.98 -1.03
CA LEU A 604 17.83 23.72 -0.48
C LEU A 604 18.13 22.23 -0.31
N PHE A 605 17.09 21.39 -0.30
CA PHE A 605 17.20 19.94 -0.08
C PHE A 605 16.97 19.12 -1.35
N ASP A 606 16.86 19.79 -2.51
CA ASP A 606 16.79 19.10 -3.78
C ASP A 606 18.16 18.52 -4.15
N ASN A 607 18.24 17.19 -4.20
CA ASN A 607 19.48 16.44 -4.44
C ASN A 607 20.20 16.89 -5.73
N PHE A 608 19.45 17.23 -6.78
CA PHE A 608 20.04 17.72 -8.02
C PHE A 608 20.68 19.11 -7.84
N VAL A 609 20.01 20.00 -7.10
CA VAL A 609 20.49 21.37 -6.83
C VAL A 609 21.77 21.33 -6.00
N LEU A 610 21.80 20.52 -4.94
CA LEU A 610 22.96 20.40 -4.05
C LEU A 610 24.22 19.90 -4.76
N ASN A 611 24.07 18.88 -5.60
CA ASN A 611 25.20 18.21 -6.25
C ASN A 611 25.67 18.90 -7.53
N ASN A 612 24.79 19.58 -8.27
CA ASN A 612 25.11 20.05 -9.63
C ASN A 612 25.01 21.58 -9.82
N ILE A 613 24.39 22.33 -8.90
CA ILE A 613 24.15 23.77 -9.07
C ILE A 613 25.00 24.63 -8.11
N ILE A 614 25.36 24.11 -6.93
CA ILE A 614 26.19 24.86 -5.98
C ILE A 614 27.64 24.94 -6.49
N VAL A 615 27.98 26.09 -7.05
CA VAL A 615 29.31 26.43 -7.60
C VAL A 615 30.33 26.69 -6.46
N PRO A 616 31.61 26.31 -6.61
CA PRO A 616 32.67 26.56 -5.62
C PRO A 616 32.92 28.04 -5.25
N SER A 617 32.45 29.03 -6.01
CA SER A 617 32.67 30.46 -5.73
C SER A 617 31.75 31.04 -4.62
N SER A 618 30.63 30.38 -4.29
CA SER A 618 29.71 30.75 -3.20
C SER A 618 29.54 29.64 -2.16
N GLY A 619 30.40 28.60 -2.24
CA GLY A 619 30.36 27.43 -1.37
C GLY A 619 30.49 27.75 0.12
N VAL A 620 31.17 28.84 0.50
CA VAL A 620 31.37 29.22 1.90
C VAL A 620 30.07 29.70 2.55
N GLU A 621 29.29 30.57 1.90
CA GLU A 621 28.03 31.09 2.45
C GLU A 621 26.96 30.00 2.54
N ILE A 622 26.90 29.12 1.54
CA ILE A 622 25.96 28.00 1.50
C ILE A 622 26.39 26.90 2.47
N ALA A 623 27.69 26.59 2.58
CA ALA A 623 28.19 25.68 3.62
C ALA A 623 27.91 26.24 5.01
N GLU A 624 28.07 27.55 5.23
CA GLU A 624 27.68 28.18 6.49
C GLU A 624 26.18 28.09 6.76
N LEU A 625 25.34 28.31 5.75
CA LEU A 625 23.89 28.25 5.89
C LEU A 625 23.41 26.82 6.13
N LEU A 626 23.92 25.84 5.38
CA LEU A 626 23.68 24.40 5.58
C LEU A 626 24.15 23.94 6.95
N VAL A 627 25.36 24.34 7.37
CA VAL A 627 25.88 24.01 8.71
C VAL A 627 25.00 24.64 9.79
N LYS A 628 24.50 25.86 9.60
CA LYS A 628 23.58 26.52 10.55
C LYS A 628 22.19 25.86 10.56
N THR A 629 21.60 25.55 9.41
CA THR A 629 20.26 24.95 9.31
C THR A 629 20.27 23.51 9.82
N SER A 630 21.25 22.70 9.45
CA SER A 630 21.39 21.33 9.95
C SER A 630 21.74 21.28 11.43
N ALA A 631 22.56 22.21 11.93
CA ALA A 631 22.82 22.32 13.37
C ALA A 631 21.59 22.81 14.18
N ALA A 632 20.65 23.51 13.53
CA ALA A 632 19.39 23.96 14.14
C ALA A 632 18.28 22.88 14.08
N SER A 633 18.19 22.11 12.97
CA SER A 633 17.21 21.04 12.79
C SER A 633 17.58 19.75 13.52
N GLY A 634 18.88 19.47 13.70
CA GLY A 634 19.36 18.22 14.28
C GLY A 634 19.26 17.01 13.33
N ASP A 635 18.83 17.22 12.09
CA ASP A 635 18.79 16.20 11.04
C ASP A 635 20.02 16.36 10.12
N PHE A 636 20.89 15.36 10.15
CA PHE A 636 22.14 15.32 9.39
C PHE A 636 22.12 14.32 8.22
N ASP A 637 21.03 13.54 8.06
CA ASP A 637 20.96 12.50 7.01
C ASP A 637 20.96 13.09 5.61
N GLN A 638 20.48 14.32 5.48
CA GLN A 638 20.44 15.07 4.24
C GLN A 638 21.86 15.42 3.73
N LEU A 639 22.86 15.52 4.62
CA LEU A 639 24.28 15.75 4.25
C LEU A 639 24.96 14.52 3.64
N ARG A 640 24.38 13.32 3.82
CA ARG A 640 24.88 12.09 3.18
C ARG A 640 24.64 12.06 1.67
N THR A 641 23.78 12.94 1.15
CA THR A 641 23.47 12.98 -0.28
C THR A 641 24.48 13.77 -1.11
N ILE A 642 25.48 14.40 -0.46
CA ILE A 642 26.50 15.26 -1.07
C ILE A 642 27.73 14.41 -1.48
N ASP A 643 27.54 13.43 -2.36
CA ASP A 643 28.60 12.47 -2.68
C ASP A 643 29.59 12.98 -3.76
N ALA A 644 29.25 14.02 -4.54
CA ALA A 644 30.02 14.38 -5.75
C ALA A 644 30.76 15.74 -5.71
N ASN A 645 30.54 16.60 -4.72
CA ASN A 645 31.06 17.97 -4.70
C ASN A 645 32.21 18.13 -3.68
N ILE A 646 33.41 17.64 -4.01
CA ILE A 646 34.63 17.72 -3.17
C ILE A 646 34.92 19.15 -2.66
N PRO A 647 34.80 20.22 -3.46
CA PRO A 647 34.96 21.60 -2.98
C PRO A 647 33.95 22.00 -1.90
N LEU A 648 32.67 21.64 -2.05
CA LEU A 648 31.65 21.92 -1.04
C LEU A 648 31.90 21.12 0.24
N VAL A 649 32.30 19.85 0.11
CA VAL A 649 32.71 19.01 1.26
C VAL A 649 33.92 19.61 1.97
N ARG A 650 34.90 20.13 1.24
CA ARG A 650 36.07 20.84 1.80
C ARG A 650 35.67 22.06 2.62
N GLU A 651 34.77 22.90 2.09
CA GLU A 651 34.31 24.09 2.80
C GLU A 651 33.42 23.75 4.01
N ILE A 652 32.57 22.72 3.91
CA ILE A 652 31.81 22.20 5.07
C ILE A 652 32.78 21.71 6.16
N LEU A 653 33.81 20.93 5.81
CA LEU A 653 34.81 20.44 6.76
C LEU A 653 35.62 21.59 7.36
N ARG A 654 36.00 22.59 6.57
CA ARG A 654 36.69 23.80 7.04
C ARG A 654 35.85 24.57 8.05
N VAL A 655 34.59 24.84 7.73
CA VAL A 655 33.64 25.52 8.65
C VAL A 655 33.50 24.70 9.94
N CYS A 656 33.38 23.37 9.85
CA CYS A 656 33.35 22.49 11.02
C CYS A 656 34.65 22.57 11.84
N PHE A 657 35.83 22.54 11.22
CA PHE A 657 37.12 22.63 11.90
C PHE A 657 37.36 24.00 12.56
N ASP A 658 36.94 25.09 11.92
CA ASP A 658 36.99 26.44 12.50
C ASP A 658 36.08 26.55 13.73
N LYS A 659 34.86 26.01 13.65
CA LYS A 659 33.91 25.99 14.78
C LYS A 659 34.40 25.07 15.92
N LEU A 660 35.02 23.94 15.60
CA LEU A 660 35.64 23.01 16.56
C LEU A 660 36.83 23.65 17.26
N ASN A 661 37.75 24.26 16.50
CA ASN A 661 38.87 24.99 17.07
C ASN A 661 38.39 26.17 17.93
N GLY A 662 37.29 26.84 17.54
CA GLY A 662 36.64 27.91 18.31
C GLY A 662 35.97 27.47 19.61
N ALA A 663 35.81 26.17 19.86
CA ALA A 663 35.15 25.64 21.06
C ALA A 663 36.04 25.58 22.32
N PHE A 664 37.34 25.86 22.19
CA PHE A 664 38.33 25.91 23.28
C PHE A 664 38.49 27.36 23.83
N ALA A 665 38.37 27.54 25.15
CA ALA A 665 38.44 28.85 25.82
C ALA A 665 39.87 29.19 26.30
N LYS A 666 40.31 30.44 26.05
CA LYS A 666 41.66 31.03 26.27
C LYS A 666 42.76 30.48 25.35
N LYS A 667 42.95 31.14 24.19
CA LYS A 667 44.02 30.82 23.23
C LYS A 667 45.21 31.77 23.38
N THR A 668 46.38 31.26 23.73
CA THR A 668 47.65 31.84 23.27
C THR A 668 47.96 31.24 21.89
N ARG A 669 48.22 32.09 20.88
CA ARG A 669 48.54 31.64 19.51
C ARG A 669 49.72 30.66 19.57
N GLY A 670 49.48 29.39 19.21
CA GLY A 670 50.50 28.34 19.14
C GLY A 670 50.45 27.26 20.22
N ALA A 671 49.57 27.35 21.23
CA ALA A 671 49.54 26.37 22.34
C ALA A 671 48.85 25.03 22.01
N CYS A 672 47.66 25.04 21.40
CA CYS A 672 46.86 23.82 21.14
C CYS A 672 47.27 23.11 19.85
N ALA A 673 47.19 21.78 19.83
CA ALA A 673 47.51 20.94 18.66
C ALA A 673 46.54 21.21 17.49
N THR A 674 45.25 21.33 17.75
CA THR A 674 44.19 21.66 16.76
C THR A 674 44.42 22.99 16.03
N SER A 675 44.82 24.05 16.75
CA SER A 675 45.13 25.35 16.14
C SER A 675 46.35 25.30 15.22
N ARG A 676 47.34 24.45 15.54
CA ARG A 676 48.53 24.25 14.72
C ARG A 676 48.26 23.37 13.50
N MET A 677 47.40 22.35 13.64
CA MET A 677 46.95 21.50 12.54
C MET A 677 46.02 22.25 11.56
N LEU A 678 45.13 23.10 12.06
CA LEU A 678 44.22 23.93 11.25
C LEU A 678 44.99 24.89 10.33
N GLY A 679 46.01 25.58 10.84
CA GLY A 679 46.85 26.47 10.03
C GLY A 679 47.71 25.75 8.96
N ARG A 680 47.72 24.41 8.98
CA ARG A 680 48.43 23.56 8.03
C ARG A 680 47.48 22.76 7.13
N PHE A 681 46.16 22.79 7.38
CA PHE A 681 45.15 22.13 6.55
C PHE A 681 45.18 22.62 5.09
N ASP A 682 45.54 23.89 4.87
CA ASP A 682 45.69 24.50 3.55
C ASP A 682 47.03 24.18 2.84
N LYS A 683 48.01 23.54 3.50
CA LYS A 683 49.41 23.40 3.01
C LYS A 683 49.80 22.02 2.45
N VAL A 684 48.90 21.03 2.43
CA VAL A 684 48.98 19.74 1.70
C VAL A 684 50.17 18.79 2.01
N THR A 685 51.25 19.20 2.70
CA THR A 685 52.40 18.33 3.01
C THR A 685 52.64 18.15 4.51
N PHE A 686 52.61 16.91 5.00
CA PHE A 686 52.93 16.53 6.39
C PHE A 686 53.91 15.34 6.44
N ARG A 687 54.77 15.27 7.49
CA ARG A 687 55.74 14.18 7.74
C ARG A 687 55.48 13.49 9.09
N ALA A 688 55.59 12.15 9.14
CA ALA A 688 55.28 11.34 10.33
C ALA A 688 56.24 11.56 11.53
N SER A 689 57.52 11.85 11.24
CA SER A 689 58.55 12.12 12.26
C SER A 689 58.29 13.39 13.07
N GLU A 690 57.62 14.39 12.48
CA GLU A 690 57.25 15.63 13.17
C GLU A 690 56.10 15.40 14.18
N MET A 691 55.23 14.42 13.89
CA MET A 691 54.09 14.05 14.72
C MET A 691 54.51 13.37 16.04
N ALA A 692 55.52 12.50 15.99
CA ALA A 692 56.06 11.83 17.19
C ALA A 692 56.68 12.82 18.19
N CYS A 693 57.23 13.94 17.71
CA CYS A 693 57.78 14.99 18.57
C CYS A 693 56.69 15.82 19.26
N GLU A 694 55.56 16.02 18.59
CA GLU A 694 54.40 16.76 19.11
C GLU A 694 53.52 15.92 20.06
N LEU A 695 53.42 14.61 19.81
CA LEU A 695 52.70 13.64 20.66
C LEU A 695 53.26 13.52 22.10
N ASN A 696 54.50 13.98 22.32
CA ASN A 696 55.19 13.93 23.60
C ASN A 696 55.20 15.28 24.35
N ARG A 697 54.55 16.33 23.83
CA ARG A 697 54.46 17.66 24.47
C ARG A 697 53.01 17.99 24.83
N ALA A 698 52.56 17.65 26.03
CA ALA A 698 51.21 17.97 26.50
C ALA A 698 51.21 18.35 27.99
N ASP A 699 51.44 19.64 28.30
CA ASP A 699 51.56 20.14 29.69
C ASP A 699 50.70 21.40 29.97
N GLN A 700 49.48 21.52 29.41
CA GLN A 700 48.59 22.63 29.76
C GLN A 700 47.12 22.22 29.85
N THR A 701 46.42 22.70 30.89
CA THR A 701 44.99 22.48 31.12
C THR A 701 44.13 23.45 30.30
N LEU A 702 43.19 22.91 29.51
CA LEU A 702 42.30 23.67 28.62
C LEU A 702 40.83 23.58 29.09
N GLN A 703 40.02 24.62 28.82
CA GLN A 703 38.57 24.63 29.07
C GLN A 703 37.79 24.52 27.75
N VAL A 704 36.74 23.68 27.71
CA VAL A 704 36.06 23.27 26.47
C VAL A 704 34.53 23.29 26.60
N ASN A 705 33.85 23.59 25.48
CA ASN A 705 32.40 23.42 25.34
C ASN A 705 32.05 22.08 24.65
N GLU A 706 31.79 21.04 25.44
CA GLU A 706 31.53 19.67 24.98
C GLU A 706 30.33 19.55 24.03
N ARG A 707 29.22 20.26 24.31
CA ARG A 707 27.99 20.20 23.49
C ARG A 707 28.22 20.73 22.07
N LYS A 708 29.08 21.74 21.91
CA LYS A 708 29.44 22.25 20.60
C LYS A 708 30.33 21.26 19.85
N ILE A 709 31.32 20.67 20.52
CA ILE A 709 32.21 19.68 19.89
C ILE A 709 31.44 18.44 19.43
N SER A 710 30.55 17.90 20.28
CA SER A 710 29.72 16.73 19.94
C SER A 710 28.89 16.96 18.67
N ARG A 711 28.21 18.11 18.55
CA ARG A 711 27.41 18.45 17.36
C ARG A 711 28.23 18.50 16.07
N TYR A 712 29.39 19.15 16.09
CA TYR A 712 30.23 19.24 14.88
C TYR A 712 30.92 17.92 14.54
N LEU A 713 31.25 17.07 15.53
CA LEU A 713 31.73 15.72 15.27
C LEU A 713 30.64 14.81 14.64
N GLN A 714 29.38 14.94 15.08
CA GLN A 714 28.24 14.24 14.45
C GLN A 714 28.05 14.66 12.99
N MET A 715 28.24 15.96 12.70
CA MET A 715 28.24 16.47 11.32
C MET A 715 29.39 15.89 10.50
N ILE A 716 30.63 15.90 11.01
CA ILE A 716 31.80 15.30 10.32
C ILE A 716 31.56 13.81 10.04
N LYS A 717 30.91 13.08 10.96
CA LYS A 717 30.54 11.67 10.77
C LYS A 717 29.53 11.46 9.62
N SER A 718 28.62 12.41 9.39
CA SER A 718 27.62 12.34 8.31
C SER A 718 28.17 12.70 6.92
N VAL A 719 29.38 13.24 6.84
CA VAL A 719 30.05 13.60 5.58
C VAL A 719 30.81 12.38 5.03
N PRO A 720 30.71 12.06 3.71
CA PRO A 720 31.34 10.88 3.10
C PRO A 720 32.87 11.01 2.90
N ILE A 721 33.62 11.26 3.98
CA ILE A 721 35.10 11.40 3.98
C ILE A 721 35.84 10.20 3.36
N PRO A 722 35.43 8.94 3.59
CA PRO A 722 36.12 7.78 3.01
C PRO A 722 35.98 7.66 1.48
N GLN A 723 34.97 8.31 0.87
CA GLN A 723 34.72 8.28 -0.57
C GLN A 723 35.50 9.38 -1.32
N LEU A 724 36.27 10.21 -0.61
CA LEU A 724 37.12 11.24 -1.23
C LEU A 724 38.34 10.61 -1.93
N ASP A 725 38.54 10.91 -3.20
CA ASP A 725 39.72 10.44 -3.97
C ASP A 725 41.05 11.11 -3.54
N ASP A 726 40.99 12.23 -2.80
CA ASP A 726 42.15 13.01 -2.36
C ASP A 726 42.78 12.45 -1.06
N ARG A 727 43.83 11.63 -1.21
CA ARG A 727 44.58 11.01 -0.10
C ARG A 727 45.20 12.02 0.86
N SER A 728 45.64 13.18 0.36
CA SER A 728 46.25 14.22 1.20
C SER A 728 45.21 14.90 2.09
N MET A 729 43.98 15.02 1.60
CA MET A 729 42.84 15.52 2.38
C MET A 729 42.45 14.56 3.50
N GLN A 730 42.41 13.26 3.22
CA GLN A 730 42.15 12.22 4.23
C GLN A 730 43.23 12.20 5.33
N GLU A 731 44.52 12.30 4.94
CA GLU A 731 45.63 12.42 5.89
C GLU A 731 45.48 13.68 6.76
N ALA A 732 45.16 14.84 6.17
CA ALA A 732 44.98 16.11 6.87
C ALA A 732 43.82 16.07 7.88
N VAL A 733 42.69 15.44 7.51
CA VAL A 733 41.55 15.19 8.41
C VAL A 733 41.97 14.28 9.56
N LEU A 734 42.67 13.18 9.28
CA LEU A 734 43.14 12.24 10.31
C LEU A 734 44.09 12.93 11.30
N MET A 735 44.99 13.79 10.82
CA MET A 735 45.90 14.57 11.67
C MET A 735 45.18 15.60 12.51
N PHE A 736 44.16 16.29 11.97
CA PHE A 736 43.36 17.21 12.76
C PHE A 736 42.60 16.48 13.87
N LEU A 737 42.04 15.30 13.59
CA LEU A 737 41.33 14.47 14.56
C LEU A 737 42.27 13.91 15.64
N ILE A 738 43.47 13.46 15.29
CA ILE A 738 44.49 13.02 16.28
C ILE A 738 44.99 14.22 17.10
N GLY A 739 45.15 15.40 16.50
CA GLY A 739 45.46 16.62 17.25
C GLY A 739 44.34 17.01 18.22
N LEU A 740 43.08 16.83 17.82
CA LEU A 740 41.90 17.07 18.65
C LEU A 740 41.81 16.10 19.83
N SER A 741 42.16 14.81 19.64
CA SER A 741 42.16 13.84 20.75
C SER A 741 43.20 14.19 21.84
N LEU A 742 44.36 14.71 21.44
CA LEU A 742 45.39 15.18 22.37
C LEU A 742 44.93 16.41 23.16
N ASP A 743 44.34 17.40 22.48
CA ASP A 743 43.83 18.60 23.14
C ASP A 743 42.67 18.27 24.11
N LEU A 744 41.79 17.32 23.74
CA LEU A 744 40.68 16.87 24.58
C LEU A 744 41.13 16.13 25.85
N ARG A 745 42.28 15.43 25.80
CA ARG A 745 42.86 14.75 26.97
C ARG A 745 43.34 15.72 28.05
N CYS A 746 43.77 16.91 27.64
CA CYS A 746 44.18 17.99 28.55
C CYS A 746 42.98 18.74 29.17
N CYS A 747 41.75 18.33 28.86
CA CYS A 747 40.51 18.93 29.35
C CYS A 747 39.85 18.02 30.40
N ALA A 748 39.26 18.62 31.44
CA ALA A 748 38.40 17.89 32.37
C ALA A 748 37.02 17.70 31.75
N LEU A 749 36.81 16.59 31.03
CA LEU A 749 35.53 16.27 30.38
C LEU A 749 34.55 15.61 31.38
N GLN A 750 33.25 15.93 31.27
CA GLN A 750 32.21 15.41 32.18
C GLN A 750 31.77 13.99 31.84
N ASP A 751 31.64 13.67 30.54
CA ASP A 751 31.33 12.33 30.01
C ASP A 751 32.22 12.08 28.78
N GLY A 752 32.98 10.97 28.76
CA GLY A 752 33.94 10.62 27.71
C GLY A 752 33.34 10.38 26.30
N ASP A 753 32.08 10.72 26.07
CA ASP A 753 31.33 10.49 24.84
C ASP A 753 31.88 11.25 23.63
N VAL A 754 32.44 12.45 23.86
CA VAL A 754 33.09 13.23 22.80
C VAL A 754 34.36 12.51 22.30
N THR A 755 35.13 11.92 23.22
CA THR A 755 36.35 11.15 22.90
C THR A 755 35.98 9.88 22.15
N LYS A 756 34.95 9.14 22.58
CA LYS A 756 34.44 7.95 21.88
C LYS A 756 33.94 8.27 20.47
N LEU A 757 33.22 9.37 20.31
CA LEU A 757 32.73 9.82 19.00
C LEU A 757 33.90 10.14 18.06
N LEU A 758 34.93 10.83 18.54
CA LEU A 758 36.15 11.11 17.78
C LEU A 758 36.88 9.82 17.38
N GLU A 759 37.11 8.91 18.33
CA GLU A 759 37.79 7.63 18.06
C GLU A 759 37.01 6.78 17.05
N SER A 760 35.68 6.78 17.10
CA SER A 760 34.84 6.09 16.09
C SER A 760 35.01 6.65 14.67
N ILE A 761 35.20 7.97 14.53
CA ILE A 761 35.46 8.62 13.24
C ILE A 761 36.87 8.25 12.74
N VAL A 762 37.86 8.22 13.63
CA VAL A 762 39.24 7.81 13.30
C VAL A 762 39.28 6.36 12.82
N ILE A 763 38.61 5.44 13.52
CA ILE A 763 38.51 4.03 13.13
C ILE A 763 37.86 3.90 11.74
N GLY A 764 36.75 4.61 11.49
CA GLY A 764 36.07 4.59 10.20
C GLY A 764 36.94 5.06 9.03
N ILE A 765 37.82 6.05 9.25
CA ILE A 765 38.79 6.53 8.24
C ILE A 765 39.92 5.49 8.02
N LEU A 766 40.42 4.85 9.08
CA LEU A 766 41.52 3.88 8.99
C LEU A 766 41.11 2.56 8.33
N GLN A 767 39.87 2.09 8.54
CA GLN A 767 39.36 0.85 7.94
C GLN A 767 39.27 0.90 6.41
N ASN A 768 39.15 2.10 5.82
CA ASN A 768 38.82 2.27 4.40
C ASN A 768 40.00 2.77 3.54
N SER A 769 41.23 2.91 4.07
CA SER A 769 42.28 3.67 3.40
C SER A 769 43.61 2.92 3.13
N ALA A 770 44.21 3.20 1.97
CA ALA A 770 45.57 2.78 1.58
C ALA A 770 46.69 3.56 2.31
N ILE A 771 46.33 4.40 3.29
CA ILE A 771 47.18 5.37 4.02
C ILE A 771 48.16 4.66 4.98
N LEU A 772 47.86 3.42 5.39
CA LEU A 772 48.66 2.61 6.32
C LEU A 772 50.12 2.40 5.87
N ASN A 773 50.41 2.53 4.58
CA ASN A 773 51.71 2.19 4.01
C ASN A 773 52.84 3.20 4.32
N ARG A 774 52.52 4.47 4.66
CA ARG A 774 53.54 5.53 4.82
C ARG A 774 53.54 6.23 6.19
N PHE A 775 52.47 6.11 6.96
CA PHE A 775 52.20 6.98 8.11
C PHE A 775 52.63 6.44 9.49
N PHE A 776 52.68 5.13 9.70
CA PHE A 776 52.87 4.53 11.04
C PHE A 776 54.29 3.99 11.28
N GLU A 777 55.10 4.72 12.06
CA GLU A 777 56.39 4.29 12.63
C GLU A 777 56.21 3.71 14.06
N PRO A 778 57.14 2.89 14.59
CA PRO A 778 57.02 2.28 15.92
C PRO A 778 56.69 3.26 17.05
N ASN A 779 57.30 4.45 17.01
CA ASN A 779 57.06 5.49 18.01
C ASN A 779 55.65 6.10 17.95
N VAL A 780 55.05 6.19 16.74
CA VAL A 780 53.67 6.65 16.55
C VAL A 780 52.68 5.58 17.02
N ILE A 781 52.98 4.30 16.76
CA ILE A 781 52.17 3.16 17.23
C ILE A 781 52.17 3.10 18.76
N LEU A 782 53.34 3.26 19.40
CA LEU A 782 53.46 3.32 20.85
C LEU A 782 52.72 4.52 21.44
N ALA A 783 52.81 5.70 20.80
CA ALA A 783 52.04 6.86 21.21
C ALA A 783 50.52 6.62 21.12
N ILE A 784 50.04 5.93 20.08
CA ILE A 784 48.62 5.56 19.96
C ILE A 784 48.22 4.58 21.08
N VAL A 785 49.03 3.54 21.32
CA VAL A 785 48.77 2.54 22.37
C VAL A 785 48.74 3.17 23.76
N ASN A 786 49.56 4.19 24.01
CA ASN A 786 49.63 4.85 25.31
C ASN A 786 48.59 5.98 25.49
N ASN A 787 48.05 6.55 24.39
CA ASN A 787 47.24 7.78 24.46
C ASN A 787 45.76 7.61 24.05
N PHE A 788 45.39 6.56 23.31
CA PHE A 788 44.00 6.30 22.88
C PHE A 788 43.29 5.32 23.83
N GLU A 789 41.96 5.41 23.94
CA GLU A 789 41.14 4.43 24.68
C GLU A 789 40.84 3.21 23.80
N ALA A 790 40.47 3.40 22.52
CA ALA A 790 40.29 2.34 21.53
C ALA A 790 41.62 1.83 20.90
N TYR A 791 42.69 1.75 21.70
CA TYR A 791 44.03 1.38 21.19
C TYR A 791 44.07 -0.04 20.58
N SER A 792 43.28 -0.98 21.09
CA SER A 792 43.21 -2.37 20.62
C SER A 792 42.74 -2.47 19.16
N ASP A 793 41.69 -1.73 18.81
CA ASP A 793 41.09 -1.74 17.47
C ASP A 793 42.01 -1.05 16.46
N ILE A 794 42.56 0.10 16.84
CA ILE A 794 43.51 0.86 16.01
C ILE A 794 44.79 0.02 15.78
N PHE A 795 45.31 -0.64 16.82
CA PHE A 795 46.48 -1.50 16.72
C PHE A 795 46.24 -2.70 15.80
N THR A 796 45.07 -3.35 15.91
CA THR A 796 44.70 -4.48 15.03
C THR A 796 44.71 -4.06 13.56
N ILE A 797 44.06 -2.95 13.21
CA ILE A 797 44.00 -2.43 11.83
C ILE A 797 45.41 -2.09 11.30
N ILE A 798 46.27 -1.50 12.14
CA ILE A 798 47.66 -1.18 11.77
C ILE A 798 48.47 -2.47 11.52
N MET A 799 48.36 -3.46 12.41
CA MET A 799 49.12 -4.71 12.30
C MET A 799 48.72 -5.56 11.09
N GLU A 800 47.43 -5.59 10.73
CA GLU A 800 46.97 -6.20 9.49
C GLU A 800 47.60 -5.56 8.25
N GLY A 801 47.81 -4.24 8.27
CA GLY A 801 48.48 -3.50 7.20
C GLY A 801 49.98 -3.79 7.13
N VAL A 802 50.67 -3.84 8.26
CA VAL A 802 52.12 -4.05 8.35
C VAL A 802 52.51 -5.48 7.93
N LEU A 803 51.77 -6.51 8.37
CA LEU A 803 52.09 -7.92 8.09
C LEU A 803 51.75 -8.36 6.66
N LYS A 804 50.91 -7.63 5.93
CA LYS A 804 50.67 -7.86 4.49
C LYS A 804 51.85 -7.45 3.61
N ASN A 805 52.82 -6.67 4.12
CA ASN A 805 53.92 -6.11 3.34
C ASN A 805 55.27 -6.74 3.70
N LYS A 806 55.86 -7.46 2.74
CA LYS A 806 57.09 -8.27 2.90
C LYS A 806 58.32 -7.48 3.36
N SER A 807 58.35 -6.17 3.12
CA SER A 807 59.47 -5.27 3.41
C SER A 807 59.58 -4.82 4.88
N ARG A 808 58.63 -5.21 5.75
CA ARG A 808 58.52 -4.71 7.14
C ARG A 808 58.53 -5.78 8.24
N LEU A 809 58.97 -7.01 7.94
CA LEU A 809 59.10 -8.08 8.94
C LEU A 809 60.14 -7.79 10.05
N GLU A 810 61.12 -6.91 9.78
CA GLU A 810 62.09 -6.47 10.79
C GLU A 810 61.48 -5.52 11.84
N LEU A 811 60.54 -4.65 11.43
CA LEU A 811 59.74 -3.81 12.34
C LEU A 811 58.89 -4.67 13.30
N PHE A 812 58.41 -5.83 12.83
CA PHE A 812 57.65 -6.78 13.65
C PHE A 812 58.50 -7.36 14.79
N ARG A 813 59.77 -7.69 14.53
CA ARG A 813 60.70 -8.20 15.54
C ARG A 813 61.00 -7.15 16.62
N GLU A 814 61.15 -5.89 16.23
CA GLU A 814 61.38 -4.78 17.17
C GLU A 814 60.15 -4.54 18.07
N ILE A 815 58.93 -4.64 17.51
CA ILE A 815 57.67 -4.53 18.25
C ILE A 815 57.52 -5.69 19.28
N VAL A 816 57.75 -6.94 18.86
CA VAL A 816 57.69 -8.12 19.74
C VAL A 816 58.74 -8.03 20.87
N GLY A 817 59.95 -7.56 20.56
CA GLY A 817 61.02 -7.34 21.53
C GLY A 817 60.72 -6.25 22.57
N GLN A 818 59.93 -5.23 22.22
CA GLN A 818 59.53 -4.19 23.19
C GLN A 818 58.33 -4.61 24.06
N PHE A 819 57.38 -5.39 23.52
CA PHE A 819 56.26 -5.91 24.29
C PHE A 819 56.65 -7.01 25.28
N THR A 820 57.59 -7.88 24.89
CA THR A 820 58.15 -8.90 25.79
C THR A 820 58.90 -8.31 26.99
N ARG A 821 59.45 -7.08 26.86
CA ARG A 821 60.12 -6.35 27.95
C ARG A 821 59.17 -5.61 28.89
N ASN A 822 57.96 -5.27 28.44
CA ASN A 822 56.99 -4.43 29.17
C ASN A 822 55.65 -5.13 29.45
N ILE A 823 55.64 -6.47 29.55
CA ILE A 823 54.43 -7.31 29.64
C ILE A 823 53.65 -7.13 30.97
N ASP A 824 54.22 -6.41 31.93
CA ASP A 824 53.56 -6.06 33.20
C ASP A 824 52.44 -5.03 33.02
N ASN A 825 52.42 -4.28 31.92
CA ASN A 825 51.35 -3.33 31.62
C ASN A 825 50.25 -3.98 30.76
N ARG A 826 48.99 -3.80 31.19
CA ARG A 826 47.78 -4.40 30.58
C ARG A 826 47.68 -4.16 29.08
N ARG A 827 47.91 -2.92 28.61
CA ARG A 827 47.76 -2.57 27.18
C ARG A 827 48.72 -3.36 26.28
N TYR A 828 49.91 -3.67 26.79
CA TYR A 828 50.92 -4.44 26.06
C TYR A 828 50.62 -5.95 26.08
N ARG A 829 49.98 -6.48 27.13
CA ARG A 829 49.47 -7.86 27.15
C ARG A 829 48.37 -8.07 26.12
N ASP A 830 47.43 -7.13 26.05
CA ASP A 830 46.32 -7.19 25.10
C ASP A 830 46.85 -7.18 23.65
N CYS A 831 47.86 -6.33 23.37
CA CYS A 831 48.57 -6.34 22.09
C CYS A 831 49.30 -7.68 21.80
N ALA A 832 49.85 -8.35 22.82
CA ALA A 832 50.51 -9.65 22.66
C ALA A 832 49.51 -10.79 22.35
N VAL A 833 48.31 -10.76 22.94
CA VAL A 833 47.21 -11.70 22.62
C VAL A 833 46.72 -11.48 21.18
N ILE A 834 46.56 -10.22 20.75
CA ILE A 834 46.19 -9.85 19.37
C ILE A 834 47.22 -10.42 18.37
N LEU A 835 48.52 -10.33 18.69
CA LEU A 835 49.60 -10.89 17.88
C LEU A 835 49.52 -12.43 17.78
N LEU A 836 49.34 -13.13 18.90
CA LEU A 836 49.28 -14.61 18.93
C LEU A 836 48.09 -15.15 18.12
N ASN A 837 46.95 -14.48 18.21
CA ASN A 837 45.76 -14.75 17.42
C ASN A 837 45.96 -14.60 15.91
N TYR A 838 46.73 -13.58 15.49
CA TYR A 838 47.00 -13.34 14.08
C TYR A 838 48.01 -14.35 13.52
N VAL A 839 49.03 -14.71 14.30
CA VAL A 839 49.98 -15.79 13.96
C VAL A 839 49.26 -17.13 13.74
N ASP A 840 48.24 -17.45 14.55
CA ASP A 840 47.41 -18.66 14.38
C ASP A 840 46.52 -18.64 13.13
N LYS A 841 45.99 -17.47 12.73
CA LYS A 841 45.24 -17.30 11.46
C LYS A 841 46.15 -17.50 10.24
N VAL A 842 47.37 -16.95 10.26
CA VAL A 842 48.31 -16.91 9.13
C VAL A 842 48.95 -18.29 8.83
N LYS A 843 48.99 -19.20 9.81
CA LYS A 843 49.54 -20.58 9.71
C LYS A 843 48.95 -21.42 8.56
N THR A 844 47.76 -21.08 8.08
CA THR A 844 47.05 -21.78 6.98
C THR A 844 47.42 -21.30 5.57
N LYS A 845 48.09 -20.16 5.42
CA LYS A 845 48.31 -19.50 4.11
C LYS A 845 49.78 -19.24 3.74
N VAL A 846 50.74 -19.74 4.53
CA VAL A 846 52.17 -19.39 4.42
C VAL A 846 53.04 -20.59 4.01
N ALA A 847 54.15 -20.32 3.30
CA ALA A 847 55.09 -21.32 2.77
C ALA A 847 55.80 -22.12 3.89
N ILE A 848 56.25 -23.34 3.57
CA ILE A 848 56.76 -24.34 4.52
C ILE A 848 57.98 -23.84 5.32
N THR A 849 58.84 -23.02 4.72
CA THR A 849 60.05 -22.44 5.35
C THR A 849 59.75 -21.39 6.43
N GLU A 850 58.60 -20.73 6.35
CA GLU A 850 58.20 -19.63 7.27
C GLU A 850 57.36 -20.16 8.46
N LYS A 851 56.87 -21.41 8.39
CA LYS A 851 56.15 -22.07 9.51
C LYS A 851 57.00 -22.26 10.76
N HIS A 852 58.32 -22.42 10.60
CA HIS A 852 59.24 -22.55 11.73
C HIS A 852 59.33 -21.24 12.53
N LEU A 853 59.51 -20.11 11.85
CA LEU A 853 59.61 -18.78 12.48
C LEU A 853 58.30 -18.38 13.18
N HIS A 854 57.14 -18.69 12.57
CA HIS A 854 55.84 -18.46 13.19
C HIS A 854 55.58 -19.36 14.40
N ASN A 855 56.06 -20.61 14.40
CA ASN A 855 55.98 -21.50 15.55
C ASN A 855 56.93 -21.07 16.68
N GLU A 856 58.12 -20.57 16.34
CA GLU A 856 59.09 -20.00 17.28
C GLU A 856 58.51 -18.77 17.99
N TYR A 857 57.93 -17.81 17.25
CA TYR A 857 57.22 -16.67 17.86
C TYR A 857 56.02 -17.09 18.70
N ARG A 858 55.26 -18.11 18.28
CA ARG A 858 54.14 -18.65 19.05
C ARG A 858 54.61 -19.29 20.36
N GLU A 859 55.72 -20.02 20.32
CA GLU A 859 56.31 -20.68 21.48
C GLU A 859 56.89 -19.66 22.47
N GLU A 860 57.59 -18.62 21.99
CA GLU A 860 58.10 -17.53 22.83
C GLU A 860 56.96 -16.80 23.54
N ILE A 861 55.89 -16.45 22.83
CA ILE A 861 54.73 -15.75 23.44
C ILE A 861 53.98 -16.69 24.42
N CYS A 862 53.75 -17.97 24.10
CA CYS A 862 53.10 -18.93 25.01
C CYS A 862 53.92 -19.20 26.28
N LYS A 863 55.26 -19.29 26.18
CA LYS A 863 56.15 -19.45 27.33
C LYS A 863 56.15 -18.22 28.24
N CYS A 864 56.05 -17.02 27.68
CA CYS A 864 55.92 -15.78 28.46
C CYS A 864 54.55 -15.67 29.17
N LEU A 865 53.47 -16.21 28.60
CA LEU A 865 52.11 -16.15 29.18
C LEU A 865 51.83 -17.22 30.25
N LEU A 866 52.47 -18.40 30.17
CA LEU A 866 52.22 -19.55 31.06
C LEU A 866 52.40 -19.24 32.57
N PRO A 867 53.46 -18.53 33.02
CA PRO A 867 53.63 -18.21 34.43
C PRO A 867 52.51 -17.30 34.96
N PHE A 868 51.96 -16.40 34.15
CA PHE A 868 50.86 -15.51 34.55
C PHE A 868 49.52 -16.25 34.66
N LEU A 869 49.26 -17.21 33.77
CA LEU A 869 48.05 -18.04 33.82
C LEU A 869 47.99 -18.95 35.06
N LEU A 870 49.15 -19.41 35.54
CA LEU A 870 49.28 -20.29 36.72
C LEU A 870 49.34 -19.52 38.05
N LYS A 871 49.84 -18.27 38.07
CA LYS A 871 50.07 -17.48 39.30
C LYS A 871 48.82 -16.78 39.88
N ASN A 872 47.63 -17.19 39.46
CA ASN A 872 46.34 -16.96 40.14
C ASN A 872 46.04 -15.54 40.67
N SER A 873 46.54 -14.49 40.01
CA SER A 873 46.49 -13.10 40.51
C SER A 873 45.68 -12.12 39.63
N LEU A 874 45.03 -12.59 38.57
CA LEU A 874 44.21 -11.76 37.67
C LEU A 874 42.82 -12.37 37.45
N SER A 875 41.84 -11.51 37.14
CA SER A 875 40.47 -11.87 36.83
C SER A 875 40.42 -12.86 35.66
N ALA A 876 39.57 -13.90 35.77
CA ALA A 876 39.42 -14.94 34.73
C ALA A 876 38.93 -14.38 33.37
N GLU A 877 38.44 -13.14 33.37
CA GLU A 877 37.94 -12.38 32.22
C GLU A 877 39.06 -11.98 31.26
N ASP A 878 40.18 -11.43 31.77
CA ASP A 878 41.28 -10.91 30.94
C ASP A 878 42.19 -12.03 30.38
N THR A 879 42.12 -13.24 30.94
CA THR A 879 43.01 -14.36 30.59
C THR A 879 42.33 -15.50 29.86
N LEU A 880 41.01 -15.44 29.63
CA LEU A 880 40.23 -16.51 28.99
C LEU A 880 40.76 -16.89 27.60
N GLU A 881 41.07 -15.91 26.77
CA GLU A 881 41.56 -16.14 25.41
C GLU A 881 42.98 -16.71 25.40
N ALA A 882 43.85 -16.19 26.27
CA ALA A 882 45.17 -16.73 26.51
C ALA A 882 45.11 -18.17 27.03
N TYR A 883 44.18 -18.48 27.95
CA TYR A 883 43.94 -19.82 28.48
C TYR A 883 43.42 -20.77 27.39
N ALA A 884 42.43 -20.38 26.59
CA ALA A 884 41.87 -21.21 25.54
C ALA A 884 42.90 -21.54 24.43
N LEU A 885 43.74 -20.56 24.04
CA LEU A 885 44.81 -20.76 23.05
C LEU A 885 45.96 -21.61 23.60
N THR A 886 46.30 -21.44 24.88
CA THR A 886 47.32 -22.23 25.57
C THR A 886 46.85 -23.67 25.80
N LEU A 887 45.59 -23.87 26.21
CA LEU A 887 44.94 -25.17 26.36
C LEU A 887 44.85 -25.89 25.01
N LYS A 888 44.45 -25.19 23.94
CA LYS A 888 44.43 -25.74 22.57
C LYS A 888 45.82 -26.16 22.09
N PHE A 889 46.88 -25.43 22.45
CA PHE A 889 48.25 -25.80 22.09
C PHE A 889 48.68 -27.07 22.82
N TYR A 890 48.52 -27.13 24.15
CA TYR A 890 48.96 -28.26 24.95
C TYR A 890 48.08 -29.52 24.80
N LEU A 891 46.78 -29.40 24.49
CA LEU A 891 45.92 -30.54 24.11
C LEU A 891 46.34 -31.25 22.82
N ASN A 892 47.11 -30.56 21.96
CA ASN A 892 47.67 -31.10 20.73
C ASN A 892 49.17 -31.43 20.85
N SER A 893 49.77 -31.21 22.02
CA SER A 893 51.19 -31.49 22.34
C SER A 893 51.29 -32.78 23.16
N ASP A 894 52.42 -33.50 23.09
CA ASP A 894 52.67 -34.69 23.94
C ASP A 894 52.96 -34.35 25.43
N SER A 895 52.71 -33.11 25.86
CA SER A 895 53.09 -32.56 27.16
C SER A 895 52.02 -32.81 28.25
N LYS A 896 51.92 -34.05 28.73
CA LYS A 896 50.92 -34.46 29.75
C LYS A 896 51.00 -33.69 31.08
N GLN A 897 52.20 -33.28 31.52
CA GLN A 897 52.39 -32.57 32.80
C GLN A 897 51.69 -31.21 32.87
N VAL A 898 51.68 -30.44 31.77
CA VAL A 898 51.06 -29.10 31.74
C VAL A 898 49.52 -29.19 31.66
N LEU A 899 49.00 -30.29 31.11
CA LEU A 899 47.55 -30.55 31.02
C LEU A 899 46.92 -30.89 32.38
N GLU A 900 47.65 -31.61 33.24
CA GLU A 900 47.21 -31.92 34.61
C GLU A 900 47.08 -30.65 35.48
N GLU A 901 47.85 -29.60 35.16
CA GLU A 901 47.78 -28.29 35.84
C GLU A 901 46.69 -27.36 35.28
N LEU A 902 46.34 -27.47 33.98
CA LEU A 902 45.38 -26.57 33.32
C LEU A 902 43.92 -27.02 33.42
N LEU A 903 43.62 -28.33 33.40
CA LEU A 903 42.24 -28.87 33.42
C LEU A 903 41.42 -28.53 34.67
N PRO A 904 41.99 -28.48 35.90
CA PRO A 904 41.26 -28.09 37.10
C PRO A 904 40.75 -26.63 37.08
N LEU A 905 41.30 -25.77 36.22
CA LEU A 905 40.89 -24.37 36.07
C LEU A 905 39.66 -24.19 35.15
N LEU A 906 39.27 -25.23 34.40
CA LEU A 906 38.20 -25.18 33.40
C LEU A 906 36.83 -24.73 33.97
N PRO A 907 36.37 -25.20 35.15
CA PRO A 907 35.09 -24.76 35.73
C PRO A 907 35.09 -23.27 36.05
N LYS A 908 36.20 -22.72 36.55
CA LYS A 908 36.36 -21.29 36.85
C LYS A 908 36.25 -20.42 35.60
N TYR A 909 36.83 -20.88 34.48
CA TYR A 909 36.70 -20.17 33.20
C TYR A 909 35.31 -20.34 32.57
N LEU A 910 34.60 -21.46 32.81
CA LEU A 910 33.20 -21.64 32.40
C LEU A 910 32.23 -20.77 33.18
N ASP A 911 32.43 -20.59 34.48
CA ASP A 911 31.62 -19.68 35.28
C ASP A 911 31.90 -18.21 34.91
N ALA A 912 33.15 -17.89 34.58
CA ALA A 912 33.51 -16.58 34.03
C ALA A 912 32.89 -16.33 32.63
N LEU A 913 32.73 -17.37 31.80
CA LEU A 913 32.02 -17.23 30.51
C LEU A 913 30.56 -16.78 30.65
N VAL A 914 29.89 -17.19 31.73
CA VAL A 914 28.48 -16.86 32.00
C VAL A 914 28.32 -15.47 32.62
N GLN A 915 29.31 -15.02 33.40
CA GLN A 915 29.25 -13.74 34.12
C GLN A 915 29.76 -12.54 33.31
N VAL A 916 30.56 -12.76 32.27
CA VAL A 916 31.31 -11.71 31.59
C VAL A 916 30.75 -11.44 30.21
N LEU A 917 30.20 -10.25 30.03
CA LEU A 917 29.97 -9.67 28.71
C LEU A 917 31.34 -9.40 28.06
N ASN A 918 31.82 -10.37 27.27
CA ASN A 918 33.00 -10.32 26.37
C ASN A 918 34.37 -10.60 27.06
N PRO A 919 35.08 -11.71 26.72
CA PRO A 919 35.77 -11.83 25.42
C PRO A 919 35.33 -13.03 24.55
N ILE A 920 34.55 -12.72 23.51
CA ILE A 920 33.86 -13.62 22.56
C ILE A 920 34.77 -14.67 21.91
N ARG A 921 35.99 -14.28 21.54
CA ARG A 921 36.89 -15.13 20.76
C ARG A 921 37.50 -16.26 21.59
N GLY A 922 37.88 -15.97 22.84
CA GLY A 922 38.28 -16.99 23.81
C GLY A 922 37.12 -17.94 24.14
N SER A 923 35.90 -17.42 24.23
CA SER A 923 34.68 -18.19 24.48
C SER A 923 34.36 -19.17 23.37
N ILE A 924 34.30 -18.71 22.11
CA ILE A 924 34.04 -19.57 20.95
C ILE A 924 35.13 -20.63 20.82
N LEU A 925 36.40 -20.26 21.05
CA LEU A 925 37.52 -21.20 20.97
C LEU A 925 37.40 -22.30 22.04
N LEU A 926 37.06 -21.93 23.27
CA LEU A 926 36.87 -22.87 24.37
C LEU A 926 35.66 -23.80 24.12
N LEU A 927 34.50 -23.25 23.72
CA LEU A 927 33.29 -24.02 23.38
C LEU A 927 33.55 -24.97 22.20
N THR A 928 34.31 -24.52 21.20
CA THR A 928 34.73 -25.36 20.07
C THR A 928 35.61 -26.52 20.55
N VAL A 929 36.59 -26.26 21.41
CA VAL A 929 37.47 -27.29 21.99
C VAL A 929 36.67 -28.31 22.81
N MET A 930 35.68 -27.84 23.59
CA MET A 930 34.80 -28.72 24.38
C MET A 930 33.92 -29.62 23.51
N ILE A 931 33.31 -29.09 22.44
CA ILE A 931 32.47 -29.87 21.52
C ILE A 931 33.30 -30.91 20.74
N HIS A 932 34.50 -30.53 20.25
CA HIS A 932 35.35 -31.43 19.45
C HIS A 932 36.01 -32.55 20.26
N LYS A 933 36.17 -32.37 21.58
CA LYS A 933 36.76 -33.35 22.50
C LYS A 933 35.74 -33.83 23.55
N LYS A 934 34.46 -33.91 23.17
CA LYS A 934 33.34 -34.28 24.05
C LYS A 934 33.59 -35.54 24.90
N ALA A 935 34.13 -36.61 24.31
CA ALA A 935 34.44 -37.86 25.02
C ALA A 935 35.45 -37.69 26.18
N THR A 936 36.29 -36.66 26.12
CA THR A 936 37.27 -36.32 27.18
C THR A 936 36.64 -35.51 28.32
N PHE A 937 35.47 -34.91 28.08
CA PHE A 937 34.75 -34.05 29.01
C PHE A 937 33.43 -34.67 29.52
N GLU A 938 33.04 -35.85 29.03
CA GLU A 938 31.82 -36.59 29.41
C GLU A 938 31.73 -36.89 30.92
N SER A 939 32.85 -37.01 31.62
CA SER A 939 32.86 -37.23 33.07
C SER A 939 32.55 -35.98 33.91
N ILE A 940 32.36 -34.80 33.28
CA ILE A 940 32.31 -33.51 33.97
C ILE A 940 30.92 -32.84 33.88
N VAL A 941 30.08 -33.10 32.86
CA VAL A 941 28.79 -32.39 32.71
C VAL A 941 27.73 -33.21 31.93
N ASP A 942 26.60 -33.55 32.55
CA ASP A 942 25.46 -34.25 31.91
C ASP A 942 24.62 -33.36 30.97
N ASP A 943 24.82 -32.03 31.02
CA ASP A 943 24.01 -31.02 30.31
C ASP A 943 24.87 -29.95 29.59
N VAL A 944 25.91 -30.40 28.86
CA VAL A 944 26.83 -29.50 28.13
C VAL A 944 26.09 -28.67 27.08
N ALA A 945 25.12 -29.25 26.37
CA ALA A 945 24.48 -28.60 25.23
C ALA A 945 23.59 -27.40 25.64
N LEU A 946 22.81 -27.51 26.74
CA LEU A 946 21.99 -26.40 27.23
C LEU A 946 22.85 -25.28 27.81
N LYS A 947 23.92 -25.59 28.56
CA LYS A 947 24.87 -24.58 29.04
C LYS A 947 25.58 -23.86 27.89
N VAL A 948 25.95 -24.60 26.83
CA VAL A 948 26.53 -24.00 25.60
C VAL A 948 25.51 -23.10 24.91
N TRP A 949 24.22 -23.49 24.83
CA TRP A 949 23.16 -22.66 24.27
C TRP A 949 22.93 -21.37 25.07
N ASP A 950 22.81 -21.48 26.39
CA ASP A 950 22.61 -20.32 27.27
C ASP A 950 23.79 -19.34 27.14
N CYS A 951 25.02 -19.87 27.03
CA CYS A 951 26.19 -19.04 26.71
C CYS A 951 26.08 -18.41 25.31
N CYS A 952 25.68 -19.16 24.27
CA CYS A 952 25.53 -18.65 22.90
C CYS A 952 24.46 -17.55 22.77
N ASN A 953 23.40 -17.62 23.59
CA ASN A 953 22.33 -16.62 23.62
C ASN A 953 22.82 -15.26 24.15
N HIS A 954 23.81 -15.27 25.05
CA HIS A 954 24.41 -14.07 25.64
C HIS A 954 25.67 -13.58 24.91
N LEU A 955 26.14 -14.31 23.90
CA LEU A 955 27.30 -13.96 23.08
C LEU A 955 26.88 -13.07 21.88
N THR A 956 27.42 -11.86 21.85
CA THR A 956 27.52 -11.04 20.63
C THR A 956 28.69 -11.56 19.80
N VAL A 957 28.66 -11.58 18.47
CA VAL A 957 29.74 -12.19 17.66
C VAL A 957 30.10 -11.27 16.50
N ASN A 958 31.40 -11.13 16.23
CA ASN A 958 31.93 -10.35 15.11
C ASN A 958 31.96 -11.20 13.82
N ASP A 959 31.84 -10.57 12.65
CA ASP A 959 31.79 -11.21 11.31
C ASP A 959 32.82 -12.33 11.09
N GLU A 960 34.05 -12.17 11.59
CA GLU A 960 35.16 -13.10 11.35
C GLU A 960 35.01 -14.45 12.08
N ASP A 961 34.33 -14.46 13.22
CA ASP A 961 34.11 -15.65 14.05
C ASP A 961 32.69 -16.20 13.91
N HIS A 962 31.84 -15.55 13.11
CA HIS A 962 30.45 -15.92 12.91
C HIS A 962 30.26 -17.29 12.27
N GLU A 963 31.09 -17.68 11.29
CA GLU A 963 30.99 -19.03 10.68
C GLU A 963 31.28 -20.15 11.71
N ARG A 964 32.19 -19.88 12.65
CA ARG A 964 32.51 -20.81 13.73
C ARG A 964 31.37 -20.87 14.74
N PHE A 965 30.80 -19.71 15.07
CA PHE A 965 29.65 -19.59 15.94
C PHE A 965 28.41 -20.32 15.36
N VAL A 966 28.11 -20.14 14.07
CA VAL A 966 27.00 -20.83 13.39
C VAL A 966 27.15 -22.35 13.47
N LYS A 967 28.38 -22.88 13.31
CA LYS A 967 28.64 -24.32 13.46
C LYS A 967 28.41 -24.80 14.89
N VAL A 968 28.80 -24.01 15.88
CA VAL A 968 28.50 -24.30 17.30
C VAL A 968 26.98 -24.35 17.51
N VAL A 969 26.24 -23.35 17.03
CA VAL A 969 24.78 -23.28 17.12
C VAL A 969 24.08 -24.47 16.44
N GLN A 970 24.52 -24.85 15.23
CA GLN A 970 23.97 -26.00 14.51
C GLN A 970 24.13 -27.30 15.30
N VAL A 971 25.34 -27.57 15.80
CA VAL A 971 25.63 -28.79 16.57
C VAL A 971 24.86 -28.77 17.89
N THR A 972 24.76 -27.62 18.54
CA THR A 972 23.98 -27.46 19.77
C THR A 972 22.50 -27.72 19.55
N LEU A 973 21.87 -27.16 18.50
CA LEU A 973 20.44 -27.34 18.21
C LEU A 973 20.07 -28.79 17.85
N GLN A 974 20.97 -29.54 17.21
CA GLN A 974 20.80 -30.97 16.93
C GLN A 974 20.83 -31.84 18.19
N MET A 975 21.37 -31.34 19.30
CA MET A 975 21.53 -32.06 20.57
C MET A 975 20.42 -31.74 21.59
N ILE A 976 19.52 -30.79 21.32
CA ILE A 976 18.51 -30.25 22.25
C ILE A 976 17.15 -30.96 22.11
N THR A 977 16.39 -31.11 23.20
CA THR A 977 15.05 -31.76 23.20
C THR A 977 13.94 -30.86 22.62
N HIS A 978 12.78 -31.45 22.28
CA HIS A 978 11.67 -30.75 21.64
C HIS A 978 11.13 -29.56 22.46
N GLU A 979 10.96 -29.70 23.77
CA GLU A 979 10.43 -28.64 24.64
C GLU A 979 11.38 -27.44 24.73
N THR A 980 12.69 -27.71 24.79
CA THR A 980 13.74 -26.69 24.78
C THR A 980 13.91 -26.03 23.41
N PHE A 981 13.55 -26.69 22.30
CA PHE A 981 13.63 -26.12 20.96
C PHE A 981 12.66 -24.94 20.74
N ALA A 982 11.46 -24.99 21.31
CA ALA A 982 10.49 -23.90 21.18
C ALA A 982 11.00 -22.59 21.82
N LYS A 983 11.63 -22.72 23.00
CA LYS A 983 12.22 -21.60 23.73
C LYS A 983 13.43 -21.02 22.99
N THR A 984 14.37 -21.88 22.59
CA THR A 984 15.56 -21.48 21.81
C THR A 984 15.19 -20.80 20.47
N SER A 985 14.15 -21.28 19.78
CA SER A 985 13.64 -20.68 18.53
C SER A 985 13.02 -19.30 18.73
N SER A 986 12.28 -19.09 19.84
CA SER A 986 11.73 -17.77 20.18
C SER A 986 12.83 -16.75 20.50
N ASP A 987 13.92 -17.19 21.15
CA ASP A 987 15.06 -16.33 21.44
C ASP A 987 15.75 -15.87 20.15
N LEU A 988 15.90 -16.77 19.17
CA LEU A 988 16.44 -16.46 17.84
C LEU A 988 15.59 -15.45 17.06
N VAL A 989 14.25 -15.56 17.14
CA VAL A 989 13.34 -14.57 16.51
C VAL A 989 13.53 -13.19 17.13
N SER A 990 13.53 -13.10 18.46
CA SER A 990 13.72 -11.82 19.16
C SER A 990 15.07 -11.19 18.84
N ARG A 991 16.13 -11.99 18.72
CA ARG A 991 17.46 -11.54 18.28
C ARG A 991 17.43 -10.98 16.86
N CYS A 992 16.78 -11.67 15.94
CA CYS A 992 16.60 -11.23 14.57
C CYS A 992 15.76 -9.96 14.43
N GLU A 993 14.65 -9.86 15.15
CA GLU A 993 13.79 -8.67 15.14
C GLU A 993 14.57 -7.43 15.59
N LYS A 994 15.41 -7.57 16.61
CA LYS A 994 16.33 -6.51 17.05
C LYS A 994 17.38 -6.19 15.99
N ALA A 995 17.93 -7.20 15.32
CA ALA A 995 18.94 -7.00 14.26
C ALA A 995 18.36 -6.30 13.01
N ILE A 996 17.10 -6.55 12.67
CA ILE A 996 16.39 -5.87 11.56
C ILE A 996 16.32 -4.36 11.81
N ASP A 997 16.05 -3.96 13.06
CA ASP A 997 15.91 -2.55 13.44
C ASP A 997 17.27 -1.82 13.45
N HIS A 998 18.39 -2.52 13.64
CA HIS A 998 19.74 -1.95 13.74
C HIS A 998 20.59 -2.05 12.45
N LYS A 999 20.05 -2.62 11.35
CA LYS A 999 20.60 -2.75 9.98
C LYS A 999 21.98 -3.42 9.79
N GLU A 1000 22.93 -3.29 10.72
CA GLU A 1000 24.34 -3.67 10.54
C GLU A 1000 24.61 -5.19 10.70
N THR A 1001 23.79 -5.93 11.47
CA THR A 1001 24.03 -7.35 11.81
C THR A 1001 23.12 -8.36 11.10
N ILE A 1002 22.28 -7.90 10.17
CA ILE A 1002 21.23 -8.73 9.56
C ILE A 1002 21.77 -9.89 8.71
N ARG A 1003 22.93 -9.70 8.07
CA ARG A 1003 23.54 -10.71 7.19
C ARG A 1003 23.92 -11.97 7.97
N ASP A 1004 24.52 -11.78 9.13
CA ASP A 1004 24.98 -12.83 10.01
C ASP A 1004 23.81 -13.65 10.53
N GLU A 1005 22.75 -12.96 10.92
CA GLU A 1005 21.50 -13.59 11.28
C GLU A 1005 20.93 -14.39 10.08
N VAL A 1006 20.78 -13.82 8.88
CA VAL A 1006 20.27 -14.55 7.70
C VAL A 1006 21.09 -15.81 7.38
N LYS A 1007 22.42 -15.75 7.52
CA LYS A 1007 23.30 -16.92 7.36
C LYS A 1007 23.06 -17.98 8.43
N MET A 1008 22.78 -17.58 9.66
CA MET A 1008 22.40 -18.50 10.74
C MET A 1008 21.06 -19.16 10.44
N TRP A 1009 20.05 -18.42 9.99
CA TRP A 1009 18.74 -18.99 9.58
C TRP A 1009 18.86 -19.96 8.39
N ASN A 1010 19.74 -19.65 7.44
CA ASN A 1010 20.10 -20.56 6.34
C ASN A 1010 20.68 -21.87 6.84
N ALA A 1011 21.67 -21.77 7.73
CA ALA A 1011 22.37 -22.90 8.31
C ALA A 1011 21.42 -23.79 9.13
N ILE A 1012 20.48 -23.19 9.87
CA ILE A 1012 19.48 -23.93 10.65
C ILE A 1012 18.42 -24.57 9.73
N SER A 1013 18.01 -23.90 8.65
CA SER A 1013 17.03 -24.43 7.70
C SER A 1013 17.54 -25.64 6.90
N ALA A 1014 18.85 -25.84 6.87
CA ALA A 1014 19.51 -27.00 6.29
C ALA A 1014 19.65 -28.19 7.28
N CYS A 1015 19.29 -28.01 8.56
CA CYS A 1015 19.33 -29.10 9.55
C CYS A 1015 18.12 -30.04 9.42
N ASP A 1016 18.33 -31.31 9.73
CA ASP A 1016 17.27 -32.33 9.80
C ASP A 1016 16.44 -32.15 11.08
N LEU A 1017 15.50 -31.18 11.06
CA LEU A 1017 14.56 -30.93 12.16
C LEU A 1017 13.39 -31.93 12.13
N ASN A 1018 12.87 -32.30 13.30
CA ASN A 1018 11.66 -33.14 13.36
C ASN A 1018 10.40 -32.35 12.96
N SER A 1019 9.28 -33.04 12.71
CA SER A 1019 8.05 -32.43 12.15
C SER A 1019 7.45 -31.31 13.01
N ALA A 1020 7.55 -31.42 14.34
CA ALA A 1020 7.02 -30.42 15.27
C ALA A 1020 7.95 -29.21 15.41
N GLN A 1021 9.27 -29.42 15.46
CA GLN A 1021 10.29 -28.36 15.38
C GLN A 1021 10.21 -27.58 14.06
N THR A 1022 9.94 -28.27 12.95
CA THR A 1022 9.79 -27.66 11.61
C THR A 1022 8.60 -26.70 11.55
N LYS A 1023 7.48 -27.03 12.22
CA LYS A 1023 6.29 -26.18 12.26
C LYS A 1023 6.50 -24.90 13.08
N ILE A 1024 7.22 -24.99 14.19
CA ILE A 1024 7.60 -23.82 15.00
C ILE A 1024 8.53 -22.91 14.20
N TRP A 1025 9.51 -23.51 13.50
CA TRP A 1025 10.44 -22.78 12.64
C TRP A 1025 9.75 -22.07 11.47
N GLN A 1026 8.73 -22.69 10.87
CA GLN A 1026 7.92 -22.11 9.78
C GLN A 1026 7.29 -20.76 10.15
N ASN A 1027 6.56 -20.72 11.26
CA ASN A 1027 5.83 -19.52 11.70
C ASN A 1027 6.81 -18.35 11.97
N ASN A 1028 7.97 -18.68 12.53
CA ASN A 1028 9.02 -17.72 12.87
C ASN A 1028 9.69 -17.14 11.61
N LEU A 1029 10.01 -17.98 10.63
CA LEU A 1029 10.55 -17.55 9.34
C LEU A 1029 9.58 -16.66 8.55
N GLU A 1030 8.28 -16.98 8.59
CA GLU A 1030 7.26 -16.21 7.87
C GLU A 1030 7.16 -14.77 8.35
N SER A 1031 7.09 -14.57 9.67
CA SER A 1031 7.05 -13.23 10.28
C SER A 1031 8.29 -12.40 9.91
N LEU A 1032 9.48 -13.01 9.99
CA LEU A 1032 10.75 -12.35 9.72
C LEU A 1032 10.95 -11.99 8.24
N LEU A 1033 10.61 -12.89 7.31
CA LEU A 1033 10.77 -12.62 5.87
C LEU A 1033 9.86 -11.50 5.39
N CYS A 1034 8.63 -11.43 5.90
CA CYS A 1034 7.73 -10.31 5.60
C CYS A 1034 8.33 -8.99 6.10
N ARG A 1035 8.85 -8.97 7.33
CA ARG A 1035 9.42 -7.75 7.93
C ARG A 1035 10.71 -7.30 7.23
N THR A 1036 11.63 -8.21 6.92
CA THR A 1036 12.92 -7.91 6.26
C THR A 1036 12.75 -7.35 4.85
N ILE A 1037 11.87 -7.94 4.03
CA ILE A 1037 11.73 -7.54 2.63
C ILE A 1037 10.86 -6.29 2.47
N LEU A 1038 9.93 -6.02 3.40
CA LEU A 1038 9.09 -4.82 3.34
C LEU A 1038 9.77 -3.56 3.89
N THR A 1039 10.73 -3.68 4.83
CA THR A 1039 11.27 -2.52 5.55
C THR A 1039 12.53 -1.90 4.95
N ASN A 1040 13.30 -2.60 4.10
CA ASN A 1040 14.61 -2.09 3.64
C ASN A 1040 14.75 -2.06 2.11
N THR A 1041 15.23 -0.90 1.61
CA THR A 1041 15.42 -0.59 0.19
C THR A 1041 16.86 -0.74 -0.28
N GLU A 1042 17.82 -0.94 0.63
CA GLU A 1042 19.27 -0.92 0.31
C GLU A 1042 20.01 -2.03 1.07
N TYR A 1043 19.87 -3.29 0.63
CA TYR A 1043 20.76 -4.36 1.07
C TYR A 1043 21.91 -4.54 0.09
N SER A 1044 23.09 -4.92 0.58
CA SER A 1044 24.22 -5.27 -0.29
C SER A 1044 23.90 -6.52 -1.11
N ASP A 1045 24.51 -6.64 -2.29
CA ASP A 1045 24.37 -7.78 -3.21
C ASP A 1045 24.53 -9.14 -2.50
N THR A 1046 25.45 -9.21 -1.53
CA THR A 1046 25.72 -10.43 -0.77
C THR A 1046 24.58 -10.86 0.15
N ILE A 1047 23.83 -9.91 0.73
CA ILE A 1047 22.68 -10.20 1.60
C ILE A 1047 21.53 -10.75 0.76
N PHE A 1048 21.32 -10.22 -0.45
CA PHE A 1048 20.31 -10.72 -1.36
C PHE A 1048 20.60 -12.16 -1.81
N GLU A 1049 21.86 -12.51 -2.06
CA GLU A 1049 22.26 -13.89 -2.35
C GLU A 1049 21.94 -14.83 -1.18
N ASP A 1050 22.25 -14.41 0.05
CA ASP A 1050 21.98 -15.17 1.27
C ASP A 1050 20.45 -15.35 1.47
N ILE A 1051 19.64 -14.30 1.22
CA ILE A 1051 18.17 -14.36 1.29
C ILE A 1051 17.59 -15.29 0.21
N ILE A 1052 18.06 -15.22 -1.04
CA ILE A 1052 17.58 -16.10 -2.11
C ILE A 1052 17.92 -17.56 -1.81
N THR A 1053 19.10 -17.81 -1.24
CA THR A 1053 19.50 -19.15 -0.81
C THR A 1053 18.57 -19.68 0.28
N LEU A 1054 18.17 -18.82 1.23
CA LEU A 1054 17.17 -19.14 2.26
C LEU A 1054 15.83 -19.49 1.63
N GLN A 1055 15.35 -18.66 0.71
CA GLN A 1055 14.11 -18.88 -0.01
C GLN A 1055 14.08 -20.19 -0.77
N MET A 1056 15.14 -20.49 -1.52
CA MET A 1056 15.25 -21.76 -2.23
C MET A 1056 15.27 -22.98 -1.28
N SER A 1057 15.86 -22.85 -0.09
CA SER A 1057 15.95 -23.94 0.89
C SER A 1057 14.57 -24.38 1.40
N PHE A 1058 13.71 -23.44 1.80
CA PHE A 1058 12.38 -23.78 2.32
C PHE A 1058 11.37 -24.11 1.20
N ILE A 1059 11.52 -23.54 0.00
CA ILE A 1059 10.67 -23.90 -1.15
C ILE A 1059 10.86 -25.39 -1.50
N LYS A 1060 12.10 -25.89 -1.43
CA LYS A 1060 12.44 -27.30 -1.71
C LYS A 1060 11.96 -28.26 -0.63
N ASN A 1061 11.88 -27.83 0.62
CA ASN A 1061 11.48 -28.68 1.74
C ASN A 1061 9.99 -29.05 1.66
N SER A 1062 9.67 -30.30 1.34
CA SER A 1062 8.28 -30.78 1.19
C SER A 1062 7.42 -30.64 2.44
N HIS A 1063 8.03 -30.62 3.63
CA HIS A 1063 7.34 -30.47 4.91
C HIS A 1063 7.07 -29.00 5.28
N PHE A 1064 7.64 -28.06 4.53
CA PHE A 1064 7.36 -26.63 4.69
C PHE A 1064 6.05 -26.27 4.00
N VAL A 1065 5.09 -25.66 4.71
CA VAL A 1065 3.86 -25.17 4.07
C VAL A 1065 4.07 -23.71 3.66
N LEU A 1066 3.85 -23.38 2.38
CA LEU A 1066 3.98 -22.01 1.90
C LEU A 1066 2.65 -21.26 2.04
N SER A 1067 2.64 -20.20 2.83
CA SER A 1067 1.50 -19.28 2.93
C SER A 1067 1.41 -18.35 1.71
N PRO A 1068 0.21 -17.77 1.45
CA PRO A 1068 0.02 -16.68 0.47
C PRO A 1068 1.06 -15.55 0.59
N SER A 1069 1.24 -15.04 1.80
CA SER A 1069 2.13 -13.92 2.12
C SER A 1069 3.57 -14.22 1.74
N LEU A 1070 4.05 -15.45 2.02
CA LEU A 1070 5.39 -15.87 1.67
C LEU A 1070 5.64 -15.91 0.16
N ILE A 1071 4.64 -16.29 -0.64
CA ILE A 1071 4.77 -16.36 -2.09
C ILE A 1071 4.91 -14.96 -2.68
N GLU A 1072 4.11 -14.01 -2.20
CA GLU A 1072 4.23 -12.61 -2.61
C GLU A 1072 5.61 -12.03 -2.27
N VAL A 1073 6.10 -12.30 -1.06
CA VAL A 1073 7.43 -11.89 -0.60
C VAL A 1073 8.56 -12.46 -1.47
N VAL A 1074 8.49 -13.76 -1.83
CA VAL A 1074 9.45 -14.40 -2.74
C VAL A 1074 9.41 -13.74 -4.13
N LEU A 1075 8.23 -13.46 -4.68
CA LEU A 1075 8.08 -12.80 -5.98
C LEU A 1075 8.53 -11.32 -5.97
N ILE A 1076 8.35 -10.60 -4.85
CA ILE A 1076 8.84 -9.24 -4.66
C ILE A 1076 10.38 -9.22 -4.62
N THR A 1077 11.00 -10.22 -3.99
CA THR A 1077 12.47 -10.35 -3.88
C THR A 1077 13.15 -10.32 -5.24
N ILE A 1078 12.59 -10.99 -6.25
CA ILE A 1078 13.10 -11.01 -7.64
C ILE A 1078 13.12 -9.60 -8.27
N SER A 1079 12.16 -8.77 -7.91
CA SER A 1079 12.02 -7.41 -8.45
C SER A 1079 13.10 -6.50 -7.89
N LYS A 1080 13.32 -6.58 -6.58
CA LYS A 1080 14.38 -5.83 -5.89
C LYS A 1080 15.76 -6.26 -6.38
N LEU A 1081 15.98 -7.56 -6.59
CA LEU A 1081 17.23 -8.09 -7.12
C LEU A 1081 17.57 -7.55 -8.52
N ASN A 1082 16.59 -7.45 -9.43
CA ASN A 1082 16.84 -6.93 -10.77
C ASN A 1082 17.04 -5.41 -10.81
N ALA A 1083 16.55 -4.68 -9.81
CA ALA A 1083 16.68 -3.22 -9.72
C ALA A 1083 18.00 -2.77 -9.07
N SER A 1084 18.47 -3.48 -8.04
CA SER A 1084 19.56 -3.02 -7.18
C SER A 1084 20.89 -3.76 -7.37
N TYR A 1085 20.90 -4.95 -7.99
CA TYR A 1085 22.07 -5.83 -7.99
C TYR A 1085 23.10 -5.48 -9.08
N THR A 1086 24.38 -5.35 -8.70
CA THR A 1086 25.43 -4.81 -9.59
C THR A 1086 25.85 -5.77 -10.71
N ASN A 1087 25.87 -7.09 -10.45
CA ASN A 1087 26.27 -8.10 -11.44
C ASN A 1087 25.05 -8.77 -12.13
N PHE A 1088 24.71 -8.22 -13.29
CA PHE A 1088 23.58 -8.64 -14.12
C PHE A 1088 23.46 -10.16 -14.33
N ILE A 1089 24.54 -10.84 -14.73
CA ILE A 1089 24.48 -12.27 -15.11
C ILE A 1089 24.13 -13.12 -13.88
N LYS A 1090 24.70 -12.78 -12.71
CA LYS A 1090 24.39 -13.50 -11.47
C LYS A 1090 22.95 -13.22 -11.02
N SER A 1091 22.51 -11.96 -11.04
CA SER A 1091 21.13 -11.58 -10.69
C SER A 1091 20.09 -12.32 -11.55
N LEU A 1092 20.32 -12.37 -12.85
CA LEU A 1092 19.43 -13.07 -13.78
C LEU A 1092 19.40 -14.59 -13.53
N ASN A 1093 20.55 -15.20 -13.26
CA ASN A 1093 20.64 -16.63 -12.94
C ASN A 1093 19.96 -16.99 -11.62
N LEU A 1094 20.09 -16.15 -10.59
CA LEU A 1094 19.42 -16.33 -9.30
C LEU A 1094 17.90 -16.19 -9.45
N SER A 1095 17.44 -15.19 -10.19
CA SER A 1095 16.02 -14.99 -10.52
C SER A 1095 15.42 -16.20 -11.24
N ILE A 1096 16.10 -16.72 -12.27
CA ILE A 1096 15.64 -17.90 -13.00
C ILE A 1096 15.61 -19.13 -12.08
N SER A 1097 16.63 -19.30 -11.23
CA SER A 1097 16.74 -20.46 -10.34
C SER A 1097 15.63 -20.47 -9.27
N LEU A 1098 15.28 -19.30 -8.72
CA LEU A 1098 14.18 -19.16 -7.77
C LEU A 1098 12.82 -19.47 -8.43
N LEU A 1099 12.56 -18.92 -9.61
CA LEU A 1099 11.33 -19.18 -10.38
C LEU A 1099 11.21 -20.64 -10.82
N GLU A 1100 12.31 -21.28 -11.22
CA GLU A 1100 12.36 -22.70 -11.59
C GLU A 1100 12.07 -23.59 -10.37
N THR A 1101 12.61 -23.24 -9.20
CA THR A 1101 12.41 -23.98 -7.94
C THR A 1101 10.94 -23.92 -7.48
N LEU A 1102 10.28 -22.76 -7.61
CA LEU A 1102 8.85 -22.59 -7.29
C LEU A 1102 7.97 -23.49 -8.16
N VAL A 1103 8.18 -23.50 -9.47
CA VAL A 1103 7.36 -24.32 -10.38
C VAL A 1103 7.59 -25.82 -10.16
N LYS A 1104 8.86 -26.22 -9.95
CA LYS A 1104 9.22 -27.64 -9.75
C LYS A 1104 8.65 -28.23 -8.46
N HIS A 1105 8.80 -27.52 -7.35
CA HIS A 1105 8.46 -28.07 -6.03
C HIS A 1105 7.06 -27.69 -5.55
N ARG A 1106 6.44 -26.62 -6.08
CA ARG A 1106 5.22 -26.01 -5.52
C ARG A 1106 4.16 -25.69 -6.57
N LYS A 1107 4.03 -26.55 -7.58
CA LYS A 1107 3.09 -26.39 -8.70
C LYS A 1107 1.65 -26.03 -8.28
N THR A 1108 1.10 -26.67 -7.24
CA THR A 1108 -0.30 -26.48 -6.85
C THR A 1108 -0.56 -25.07 -6.39
N VAL A 1109 0.37 -24.50 -5.61
CA VAL A 1109 0.21 -23.15 -5.07
C VAL A 1109 0.46 -22.09 -6.13
N ILE A 1110 1.45 -22.28 -7.01
CA ILE A 1110 1.75 -21.33 -8.10
C ILE A 1110 0.60 -21.21 -9.10
N SER A 1111 -0.25 -22.24 -9.24
CA SER A 1111 -1.44 -22.16 -10.09
C SER A 1111 -2.36 -20.99 -9.71
N ASP A 1112 -2.48 -20.69 -8.42
CA ASP A 1112 -3.33 -19.61 -7.90
C ASP A 1112 -2.64 -18.24 -7.98
N TYR A 1113 -1.30 -18.21 -8.09
CA TYR A 1113 -0.47 -16.99 -8.20
C TYR A 1113 0.19 -16.85 -9.58
N LEU A 1114 -0.44 -17.41 -10.61
CA LEU A 1114 0.13 -17.44 -11.96
C LEU A 1114 0.32 -16.02 -12.57
N PRO A 1115 -0.61 -15.06 -12.43
CA PRO A 1115 -0.42 -13.70 -12.95
C PRO A 1115 0.82 -12.97 -12.39
N PRO A 1116 1.03 -12.86 -11.05
CA PRO A 1116 2.22 -12.20 -10.52
C PRO A 1116 3.51 -12.99 -10.82
N TYR A 1117 3.45 -14.32 -10.90
CA TYR A 1117 4.58 -15.14 -11.35
C TYR A 1117 5.01 -14.76 -12.78
N LEU A 1118 4.06 -14.68 -13.72
CA LEU A 1118 4.36 -14.36 -15.12
C LEU A 1118 4.86 -12.94 -15.31
N GLN A 1119 4.48 -12.00 -14.45
CA GLN A 1119 5.05 -10.65 -14.46
C GLN A 1119 6.56 -10.67 -14.15
N ARG A 1120 7.00 -11.53 -13.23
CA ARG A 1120 8.44 -11.71 -12.93
C ARG A 1120 9.16 -12.42 -14.07
N TYR A 1121 8.52 -13.42 -14.70
CA TYR A 1121 9.05 -14.07 -15.90
C TYR A 1121 9.30 -13.06 -17.05
N ARG A 1122 8.36 -12.14 -17.31
CA ARG A 1122 8.52 -11.07 -18.32
C ARG A 1122 9.63 -10.08 -18.01
N THR A 1123 9.80 -9.75 -16.73
CA THR A 1123 10.87 -8.85 -16.27
C THR A 1123 12.23 -9.46 -16.61
N VAL A 1124 12.43 -10.75 -16.28
CA VAL A 1124 13.65 -11.50 -16.62
C VAL A 1124 13.88 -11.57 -18.13
N LEU A 1125 12.83 -11.83 -18.93
CA LEU A 1125 12.92 -11.85 -20.40
C LEU A 1125 13.41 -10.52 -20.98
N THR A 1126 12.82 -9.41 -20.52
CA THR A 1126 13.14 -8.06 -21.01
C THR A 1126 14.59 -7.69 -20.69
N HIS A 1127 15.03 -7.98 -19.47
CA HIS A 1127 16.41 -7.77 -19.04
C HIS A 1127 17.41 -8.60 -19.87
N LEU A 1128 17.11 -9.90 -20.10
CA LEU A 1128 17.94 -10.78 -20.93
C LEU A 1128 18.06 -10.24 -22.38
N CYS A 1129 16.95 -9.80 -22.97
CA CYS A 1129 16.93 -9.28 -24.34
C CYS A 1129 17.72 -7.97 -24.46
N ALA A 1130 17.52 -7.01 -23.55
CA ALA A 1130 18.20 -5.72 -23.56
C ALA A 1130 19.73 -5.83 -23.57
N ARG A 1131 20.28 -6.81 -22.82
CA ARG A 1131 21.73 -7.06 -22.77
C ARG A 1131 22.25 -7.96 -23.89
N SER A 1132 21.38 -8.62 -24.63
CA SER A 1132 21.73 -9.53 -25.75
C SER A 1132 21.67 -8.85 -27.12
N ASN A 1133 21.69 -7.52 -27.16
CA ASN A 1133 21.65 -6.74 -28.39
C ASN A 1133 22.99 -6.81 -29.15
N THR A 1134 22.94 -7.17 -30.43
CA THR A 1134 24.10 -7.20 -31.34
C THR A 1134 24.77 -5.83 -31.50
N ASN A 1135 24.02 -4.73 -31.30
CA ASN A 1135 24.57 -3.37 -31.32
C ASN A 1135 25.58 -3.09 -30.20
N LEU A 1136 25.57 -3.88 -29.12
CA LEU A 1136 26.49 -3.73 -27.98
C LEU A 1136 27.91 -4.25 -28.25
N LYS A 1137 28.16 -4.87 -29.41
CA LYS A 1137 29.49 -5.38 -29.84
C LYS A 1137 30.24 -6.12 -28.72
N LEU A 1138 29.57 -7.12 -28.15
CA LEU A 1138 30.09 -7.88 -27.00
C LEU A 1138 31.13 -8.91 -27.44
N ASP A 1139 32.06 -9.20 -26.56
CA ASP A 1139 33.07 -10.24 -26.78
C ASP A 1139 32.40 -11.62 -26.98
N PRO A 1140 33.00 -12.54 -27.76
CA PRO A 1140 32.44 -13.87 -28.01
C PRO A 1140 32.12 -14.66 -26.74
N GLU A 1141 32.93 -14.50 -25.69
CA GLU A 1141 32.73 -15.15 -24.39
C GLU A 1141 31.54 -14.55 -23.61
N ALA A 1142 31.30 -13.24 -23.72
CA ALA A 1142 30.13 -12.58 -23.14
C ALA A 1142 28.85 -13.00 -23.87
N VAL A 1143 28.90 -13.18 -25.19
CA VAL A 1143 27.77 -13.73 -25.96
C VAL A 1143 27.48 -15.17 -25.57
N ARG A 1144 28.52 -15.99 -25.29
CA ARG A 1144 28.38 -17.37 -24.82
C ARG A 1144 27.70 -17.43 -23.44
N THR A 1145 28.08 -16.56 -22.51
CA THR A 1145 27.45 -16.52 -21.18
C THR A 1145 25.99 -16.07 -21.24
N LEU A 1146 25.64 -15.10 -22.10
CA LEU A 1146 24.26 -14.71 -22.35
C LEU A 1146 23.44 -15.82 -23.01
N ALA A 1147 24.01 -16.56 -23.96
CA ALA A 1147 23.37 -17.74 -24.55
C ALA A 1147 23.07 -18.83 -23.50
N ASN A 1148 23.99 -19.06 -22.56
CA ASN A 1148 23.76 -19.97 -21.43
C ASN A 1148 22.60 -19.51 -20.53
N CYS A 1149 22.48 -18.19 -20.27
CA CYS A 1149 21.35 -17.62 -19.55
C CYS A 1149 20.03 -17.81 -20.33
N ALA A 1150 20.04 -17.60 -21.64
CA ALA A 1150 18.89 -17.83 -22.51
C ALA A 1150 18.47 -19.31 -22.54
N HIS A 1151 19.42 -20.24 -22.52
CA HIS A 1151 19.14 -21.66 -22.41
C HIS A 1151 18.51 -22.04 -21.05
N ARG A 1152 18.95 -21.41 -19.96
CA ARG A 1152 18.30 -21.58 -18.64
C ARG A 1152 16.87 -21.02 -18.64
N PHE A 1153 16.65 -19.90 -19.32
CA PHE A 1153 15.31 -19.33 -19.51
C PHE A 1153 14.40 -20.22 -20.36
N GLU A 1154 14.94 -20.85 -21.42
CA GLU A 1154 14.23 -21.87 -22.20
C GLU A 1154 13.78 -23.03 -21.31
N ARG A 1155 14.64 -23.52 -20.42
CA ARG A 1155 14.27 -24.56 -19.45
C ARG A 1155 13.18 -24.12 -18.46
N LEU A 1156 13.19 -22.86 -18.03
CA LEU A 1156 12.13 -22.29 -17.21
C LEU A 1156 10.80 -22.29 -17.95
N THR A 1157 10.81 -21.92 -19.24
CA THR A 1157 9.62 -21.95 -20.11
C THR A 1157 9.06 -23.35 -20.25
N LYS A 1158 9.94 -24.36 -20.40
CA LYS A 1158 9.54 -25.77 -20.43
C LYS A 1158 8.83 -26.20 -19.14
N ALA A 1159 9.28 -25.71 -17.99
CA ALA A 1159 8.65 -26.02 -16.70
C ALA A 1159 7.21 -25.47 -16.59
N LEU A 1160 6.86 -24.41 -17.33
CA LEU A 1160 5.50 -23.85 -17.35
C LEU A 1160 4.46 -24.75 -18.02
N GLN A 1161 4.88 -25.71 -18.84
CA GLN A 1161 3.96 -26.67 -19.47
C GLN A 1161 3.21 -27.53 -18.43
N VAL A 1162 3.68 -27.59 -17.18
CA VAL A 1162 3.00 -28.30 -16.08
C VAL A 1162 1.61 -27.73 -15.76
N PHE A 1163 1.32 -26.47 -16.14
CA PHE A 1163 0.06 -25.77 -15.86
C PHE A 1163 -1.00 -25.88 -16.99
N ASP A 1164 -0.80 -26.78 -17.95
CA ASP A 1164 -1.57 -27.06 -19.18
C ASP A 1164 -2.88 -26.24 -19.37
N LYS A 1165 -3.93 -26.46 -18.56
CA LYS A 1165 -5.23 -25.75 -18.65
C LYS A 1165 -5.18 -24.23 -18.47
N SER A 1166 -4.39 -23.73 -17.52
CA SER A 1166 -4.27 -22.29 -17.24
C SER A 1166 -3.38 -21.62 -18.28
N MET A 1167 -2.40 -22.36 -18.81
CA MET A 1167 -1.52 -21.86 -19.86
C MET A 1167 -2.20 -21.74 -21.22
N THR A 1168 -3.29 -22.47 -21.48
CA THR A 1168 -4.01 -22.35 -22.77
C THR A 1168 -4.45 -20.93 -23.08
N ARG A 1169 -4.94 -20.21 -22.06
CA ARG A 1169 -5.39 -18.82 -22.21
C ARG A 1169 -4.24 -17.81 -22.22
N ILE A 1170 -3.11 -18.15 -21.60
CA ILE A 1170 -2.04 -17.17 -21.30
C ILE A 1170 -0.86 -17.29 -22.28
N ALA A 1171 -0.60 -18.50 -22.82
CA ALA A 1171 0.45 -18.76 -23.78
C ALA A 1171 0.45 -17.79 -24.97
N PRO A 1172 -0.69 -17.38 -25.56
CA PRO A 1172 -0.70 -16.37 -26.64
C PRO A 1172 -0.06 -15.05 -26.22
N TYR A 1173 -0.30 -14.58 -25.00
CA TYR A 1173 0.28 -13.33 -24.49
C TYR A 1173 1.79 -13.46 -24.27
N VAL A 1174 2.25 -14.58 -23.71
CA VAL A 1174 3.70 -14.82 -23.50
C VAL A 1174 4.44 -14.96 -24.83
N ILE A 1175 3.83 -15.59 -25.84
CA ILE A 1175 4.38 -15.63 -27.20
C ILE A 1175 4.47 -14.22 -27.79
N ALA A 1176 3.43 -13.41 -27.64
CA ALA A 1176 3.45 -12.02 -28.09
C ALA A 1176 4.57 -11.21 -27.41
N ASP A 1177 4.80 -11.42 -26.12
CA ASP A 1177 5.88 -10.76 -25.37
C ASP A 1177 7.27 -11.13 -25.92
N ILE A 1178 7.52 -12.41 -26.23
CA ILE A 1178 8.79 -12.85 -26.83
C ILE A 1178 8.99 -12.26 -28.23
N LEU A 1179 7.94 -12.26 -29.07
CA LEU A 1179 8.01 -11.70 -30.42
C LEU A 1179 8.23 -10.19 -30.42
N ASN A 1180 7.59 -9.48 -29.49
CA ASN A 1180 7.82 -8.04 -29.29
C ASN A 1180 9.30 -7.76 -28.96
N GLN A 1181 9.98 -8.64 -28.21
CA GLN A 1181 11.43 -8.50 -27.98
C GLN A 1181 12.26 -8.74 -29.24
N PHE A 1182 11.85 -9.65 -30.13
CA PHE A 1182 12.53 -9.88 -31.42
C PHE A 1182 12.42 -8.68 -32.37
N GLU A 1183 11.33 -7.92 -32.26
CA GLU A 1183 11.13 -6.68 -33.00
C GLU A 1183 11.95 -5.52 -32.41
N LYS A 1184 11.97 -5.39 -31.07
CA LYS A 1184 12.68 -4.31 -30.37
C LYS A 1184 14.20 -4.45 -30.35
N VAL A 1185 14.71 -5.69 -30.28
CA VAL A 1185 16.14 -5.95 -30.10
C VAL A 1185 16.68 -6.88 -31.17
N THR A 1186 17.73 -6.46 -31.86
CA THR A 1186 18.49 -7.31 -32.78
C THR A 1186 19.38 -8.26 -31.98
N LEU A 1187 18.84 -9.42 -31.59
CA LEU A 1187 19.52 -10.39 -30.73
C LEU A 1187 20.63 -11.17 -31.45
N TYR A 1188 21.65 -11.59 -30.69
CA TYR A 1188 22.64 -12.54 -31.19
C TYR A 1188 21.97 -13.87 -31.60
N PRO A 1189 22.40 -14.51 -32.71
CA PRO A 1189 21.79 -15.75 -33.21
C PRO A 1189 21.68 -16.83 -32.13
N ASN A 1190 22.73 -17.03 -31.34
CA ASN A 1190 22.78 -18.05 -30.29
C ASN A 1190 21.75 -17.84 -29.18
N VAL A 1191 21.45 -16.57 -28.84
CA VAL A 1191 20.40 -16.22 -27.86
C VAL A 1191 19.01 -16.36 -28.49
N LYS A 1192 18.85 -15.91 -29.74
CA LYS A 1192 17.59 -15.95 -30.48
C LYS A 1192 17.06 -17.38 -30.66
N ILE A 1193 17.95 -18.37 -30.86
CA ILE A 1193 17.57 -19.79 -30.96
C ILE A 1193 16.86 -20.27 -29.68
N HIS A 1194 17.42 -20.00 -28.50
CA HIS A 1194 16.82 -20.44 -27.22
C HIS A 1194 15.47 -19.77 -26.93
N LEU A 1195 15.32 -18.49 -27.26
CA LEU A 1195 14.05 -17.79 -27.14
C LEU A 1195 13.02 -18.28 -28.18
N GLY A 1196 13.46 -18.61 -29.40
CA GLY A 1196 12.63 -19.26 -30.41
C GLY A 1196 12.11 -20.63 -29.95
N ASN A 1197 12.98 -21.44 -29.34
CA ASN A 1197 12.59 -22.70 -28.72
C ASN A 1197 11.55 -22.52 -27.61
N SER A 1198 11.63 -21.42 -26.85
CA SER A 1198 10.63 -21.07 -25.83
C SER A 1198 9.25 -20.84 -26.46
N VAL A 1199 9.19 -20.20 -27.65
CA VAL A 1199 7.93 -20.04 -28.41
C VAL A 1199 7.40 -21.38 -28.91
N TYR A 1200 8.27 -22.26 -29.44
CA TYR A 1200 7.87 -23.61 -29.87
C TYR A 1200 7.31 -24.46 -28.72
N GLN A 1201 7.81 -24.26 -27.50
CA GLN A 1201 7.30 -24.94 -26.31
C GLN A 1201 5.92 -24.44 -25.85
N LEU A 1202 5.57 -23.19 -26.15
CA LEU A 1202 4.29 -22.58 -25.79
C LEU A 1202 3.21 -22.77 -26.88
N MET A 1203 3.62 -23.02 -28.12
CA MET A 1203 2.72 -23.18 -29.26
C MET A 1203 1.69 -24.32 -29.14
N PRO A 1204 2.03 -25.53 -28.61
CA PRO A 1204 1.06 -26.60 -28.39
C PRO A 1204 -0.06 -26.22 -27.41
N MET A 1205 0.19 -25.23 -26.55
CA MET A 1205 -0.76 -24.78 -25.55
C MET A 1205 -1.78 -23.77 -26.12
N CYS A 1206 -1.54 -23.18 -27.29
CA CYS A 1206 -2.45 -22.19 -27.87
C CYS A 1206 -3.62 -22.87 -28.61
N ASP A 1207 -4.86 -22.50 -28.28
CA ASP A 1207 -6.04 -22.91 -29.02
C ASP A 1207 -6.25 -22.06 -30.29
N GLU A 1208 -7.21 -22.44 -31.13
CA GLU A 1208 -7.49 -21.72 -32.39
C GLU A 1208 -7.82 -20.24 -32.16
N HIS A 1209 -8.50 -19.92 -31.05
CA HIS A 1209 -8.80 -18.56 -30.65
C HIS A 1209 -7.55 -17.77 -30.26
N GLY A 1210 -6.62 -18.37 -29.50
CA GLY A 1210 -5.35 -17.77 -29.12
C GLY A 1210 -4.45 -17.47 -30.33
N VAL A 1211 -4.43 -18.37 -31.31
CA VAL A 1211 -3.70 -18.15 -32.57
C VAL A 1211 -4.34 -17.05 -33.42
N ALA A 1212 -5.68 -17.00 -33.50
CA ALA A 1212 -6.40 -15.94 -34.19
C ALA A 1212 -6.19 -14.57 -33.51
N PHE A 1213 -6.17 -14.54 -32.17
CA PHE A 1213 -5.87 -13.37 -31.36
C PHE A 1213 -4.46 -12.83 -31.63
N LEU A 1214 -3.44 -13.69 -31.67
CA LEU A 1214 -2.07 -13.32 -32.01
C LEU A 1214 -1.98 -12.64 -33.38
N LYS A 1215 -2.62 -13.22 -34.41
CA LYS A 1215 -2.64 -12.64 -35.76
C LYS A 1215 -3.31 -11.27 -35.84
N ARG A 1216 -4.16 -10.90 -34.87
CA ARG A 1216 -4.86 -9.60 -34.82
C ARG A 1216 -4.09 -8.52 -34.07
N ILE A 1217 -3.27 -8.88 -33.09
CA ILE A 1217 -2.67 -7.93 -32.13
C ILE A 1217 -1.18 -7.69 -32.39
N LEU A 1218 -0.50 -8.65 -32.98
CA LEU A 1218 0.90 -8.48 -33.37
C LEU A 1218 1.03 -7.38 -34.43
N SER A 1219 2.16 -6.66 -34.43
CA SER A 1219 2.52 -5.74 -35.50
C SER A 1219 2.65 -6.49 -36.85
N ALA A 1220 2.71 -5.77 -37.97
CA ALA A 1220 2.91 -6.41 -39.28
C ALA A 1220 4.21 -7.24 -39.31
N ALA A 1221 5.29 -6.73 -38.70
CA ALA A 1221 6.58 -7.42 -38.60
C ALA A 1221 6.50 -8.66 -37.70
N SER A 1222 5.95 -8.53 -36.50
CA SER A 1222 5.78 -9.65 -35.57
C SER A 1222 4.80 -10.71 -36.09
N THR A 1223 3.81 -10.31 -36.89
CA THR A 1223 2.86 -11.24 -37.54
C THR A 1223 3.55 -12.10 -38.60
N GLU A 1224 4.43 -11.52 -39.42
CA GLU A 1224 5.25 -12.28 -40.38
C GLU A 1224 6.23 -13.22 -39.67
N MET A 1225 6.90 -12.76 -38.60
CA MET A 1225 7.75 -13.63 -37.78
C MET A 1225 6.95 -14.78 -37.15
N PHE A 1226 5.74 -14.50 -36.65
CA PHE A 1226 4.85 -15.51 -36.10
C PHE A 1226 4.37 -16.51 -37.16
N LYS A 1227 4.07 -16.07 -38.39
CA LYS A 1227 3.74 -16.99 -39.50
C LYS A 1227 4.90 -17.95 -39.77
N ILE A 1228 6.12 -17.42 -39.91
CA ILE A 1228 7.33 -18.25 -40.12
C ILE A 1228 7.52 -19.26 -38.99
N ILE A 1229 7.38 -18.83 -37.73
CA ILE A 1229 7.51 -19.69 -36.56
C ILE A 1229 6.37 -20.72 -36.53
N SER A 1230 5.13 -20.32 -36.80
CA SER A 1230 3.96 -21.22 -36.85
C SER A 1230 4.08 -22.26 -37.96
N ASP A 1231 4.58 -21.89 -39.14
CA ASP A 1231 4.79 -22.81 -40.26
C ASP A 1231 5.91 -23.80 -39.94
N ASN A 1232 7.01 -23.31 -39.34
CA ASN A 1232 8.09 -24.17 -38.85
C ASN A 1232 7.59 -25.12 -37.74
N TYR A 1233 6.76 -24.64 -36.82
CA TYR A 1233 6.14 -25.48 -35.79
C TYR A 1233 5.27 -26.57 -36.42
N ASN A 1234 4.39 -26.21 -37.35
CA ASN A 1234 3.53 -27.17 -38.05
C ASN A 1234 4.33 -28.22 -38.82
N LYS A 1235 5.44 -27.81 -39.45
CA LYS A 1235 6.30 -28.67 -40.27
C LYS A 1235 7.21 -29.60 -39.44
N TYR A 1236 7.77 -29.12 -38.33
CA TYR A 1236 8.86 -29.82 -37.62
C TYR A 1236 8.48 -30.29 -36.20
N TYR A 1237 7.44 -29.71 -35.57
CA TYR A 1237 7.12 -29.95 -34.16
C TYR A 1237 5.70 -30.50 -33.92
N LYS A 1238 4.72 -30.16 -34.76
CA LYS A 1238 3.33 -30.67 -34.66
C LYS A 1238 3.17 -32.07 -35.26
N PHE A 1239 3.98 -32.39 -36.28
CA PHE A 1239 3.94 -33.67 -36.98
C PHE A 1239 4.91 -34.67 -36.33
N THR A 1240 4.52 -35.26 -35.20
CA THR A 1240 5.18 -36.48 -34.70
C THR A 1240 4.52 -37.68 -35.37
N GLY A 1241 4.89 -37.95 -36.62
CA GLY A 1241 4.53 -39.21 -37.26
C GLY A 1241 5.02 -40.38 -36.40
N LYS A 1242 4.17 -41.39 -36.23
CA LYS A 1242 4.65 -42.72 -35.84
C LYS A 1242 5.73 -43.13 -36.85
N VAL A 1243 6.95 -43.37 -36.36
CA VAL A 1243 7.83 -44.37 -36.97
C VAL A 1243 7.48 -45.69 -36.33
#